data_AF-A0AAU3U326-F1
#
_entry.id   AF-A0AAU3U326-F1
#
_cell.length_a   1.000
_cell.length_b   1.000
_cell.length_c   1.000
_cell.angle_alpha   90.00
_cell.angle_beta   90.00
_cell.angle_gamma   90.00
#
_symmetry.space_group_name_H-M   'P 1'
#
loop_
_entity.id
_entity.type
_entity.pdbx_description
1 polymer ?
#
loop_
_entity_poly.entity_id
_entity_poly.type
_entity_poly.pdbx_seq_one_letter_code
_entity_poly.pdbx_strand_id
1 'polypeptide(L)'
;MGEFSGIDSKALNGMINSVKTDKERMRQSVSWIKSNFERHGIDTQPLTQLLGICGWLDDQVPLLIRRYHLALAVTGNGNGGKPYPNAPKGTAMVTIDEAMVGQKAAAERNGKALAERFKKDFSGSNSAELFAALEANADDGDFVKAFYSTLGPDKLVWLSNEMADDPYDDYYDKHPDALTHDRNLVARTLGTFTQVAFDGKTTKEKQANWSKWFDKFAMDPQRGFRPDRLMPLLAGGTYDKDFLVALGGRVFSKDQKTFENEWMNSSGKGPWEADHYAQLFNAIASNPEASGEWMSHDYDTIQNMLYNPAGTWDKSRSAALVKVLHSATIDLRPTNEALAEKLTAHLMFDNYKHMNGDEKDIHPIEGVDYFYSQLVTSYWKDMENGITSPVADKFWMGDATSGGFAEEASKWDEKAFLNGQDPSRIGLEAGAPMWQALMNEAARDPRAAGELSALFDTYRKQIDNKRVHTDRSDDHAIEYLAMKRGLMMKAYGTAFTYAKGSIEGDAKAWADSVNEFRKKLIETAFDGAKAAATGGTTAVTDMGKEQLTGLGDSAQGLLTDWLAEQVSVKPEEAPGGLADKYKSLSEAELDTSWRDAYQRLANNQLAGDSGSGVKPGFDPTLTKPVTVGPHGKDGTTYTGDPKNYIKSPADNFLTSAGQVMDPNKMSPRQLNAYSQWLQDYAVVTKVQRDGFQASQEFQNIPD
;
A
#
# COMPACT_ATOMS: atom_id res chain seq x y z
N MET A 1 4.00 -1.97 41.75
CA MET A 1 4.16 -1.73 40.30
C MET A 1 4.62 -3.04 39.69
N GLY A 2 3.91 -3.56 38.68
CA GLY A 2 4.40 -4.74 37.95
C GLY A 2 5.63 -4.35 37.13
N GLU A 3 6.60 -5.25 37.02
CA GLU A 3 7.79 -5.08 36.18
C GLU A 3 7.37 -5.21 34.71
N PHE A 4 7.79 -4.27 33.86
CA PHE A 4 7.49 -4.27 32.42
C PHE A 4 8.49 -5.18 31.69
N SER A 5 8.00 -6.16 30.92
CA SER A 5 8.83 -7.15 30.22
C SER A 5 8.35 -7.44 28.79
N GLY A 6 7.65 -6.49 28.16
CA GLY A 6 7.15 -6.63 26.79
C GLY A 6 8.21 -6.29 25.74
N ILE A 7 8.34 -7.12 24.70
CA ILE A 7 9.22 -6.92 23.55
C ILE A 7 8.39 -6.86 22.28
N ASP A 8 8.53 -5.78 21.51
CA ASP A 8 8.12 -5.71 20.10
C ASP A 8 9.29 -6.20 19.24
N SER A 9 9.12 -7.34 18.55
CA SER A 9 10.19 -7.98 17.79
C SER A 9 10.64 -7.15 16.59
N LYS A 10 9.73 -6.43 15.91
CA LYS A 10 10.05 -5.55 14.77
C LYS A 10 10.88 -4.36 15.24
N ALA A 11 10.46 -3.70 16.31
CA ALA A 11 11.19 -2.56 16.88
C ALA A 11 12.56 -2.99 17.43
N LEU A 12 12.65 -4.13 18.12
CA LEU A 12 13.90 -4.66 18.65
C LEU A 12 14.89 -5.00 17.53
N ASN A 13 14.44 -5.62 16.43
CA ASN A 13 15.30 -5.89 15.28
C ASN A 13 15.83 -4.59 14.65
N GLY A 14 14.98 -3.56 14.50
CA GLY A 14 15.40 -2.24 14.04
C GLY A 14 16.50 -1.63 14.90
N MET A 15 16.32 -1.67 16.23
CA MET A 15 17.33 -1.21 17.19
C MET A 15 18.64 -2.01 17.08
N ILE A 16 18.58 -3.35 17.01
CA ILE A 16 19.76 -4.21 16.87
C ILE A 16 20.55 -3.86 15.62
N ASN A 17 19.87 -3.61 14.49
CA ASN A 17 20.53 -3.29 13.23
C ASN A 17 21.20 -1.90 13.25
N SER A 18 20.55 -0.90 13.86
CA SER A 18 21.17 0.41 14.10
C SER A 18 22.40 0.27 14.99
N VAL A 19 22.27 -0.39 16.15
CA VAL A 19 23.38 -0.57 17.11
C VAL A 19 24.56 -1.30 16.46
N LYS A 20 24.34 -2.35 15.67
CA LYS A 20 25.41 -3.05 14.94
C LYS A 20 26.14 -2.11 13.98
N THR A 21 25.39 -1.37 13.16
CA THR A 21 25.94 -0.46 12.15
C THR A 21 26.73 0.67 12.80
N ASP A 22 26.15 1.30 13.83
CA ASP A 22 26.77 2.43 14.52
C ASP A 22 28.00 1.99 15.32
N LYS A 23 27.97 0.81 15.94
CA LYS A 23 29.14 0.22 16.63
C LYS A 23 30.31 0.02 15.68
N GLU A 24 30.10 -0.57 14.50
CA GLU A 24 31.18 -0.79 13.54
C GLU A 24 31.71 0.53 12.97
N ARG A 25 30.82 1.47 12.63
CA ARG A 25 31.21 2.81 12.18
C ARG A 25 32.04 3.55 13.24
N MET A 26 31.62 3.49 14.50
CA MET A 26 32.33 4.09 15.63
C MET A 26 33.68 3.43 15.81
N ARG A 27 33.75 2.10 15.84
CA ARG A 27 35.02 1.36 15.97
C ARG A 27 36.01 1.73 14.88
N GLN A 28 35.57 1.77 13.62
CA GLN A 28 36.42 2.15 12.49
C GLN A 28 36.93 3.58 12.63
N SER A 29 36.04 4.53 12.94
CA SER A 29 36.37 5.94 13.09
C SER A 29 37.34 6.16 14.26
N VAL A 30 37.03 5.62 15.43
CA VAL A 30 37.83 5.75 16.65
C VAL A 30 39.20 5.09 16.48
N SER A 31 39.28 3.92 15.83
CA SER A 31 40.57 3.25 15.57
C SER A 31 41.48 4.08 14.67
N TRP A 32 40.91 4.71 13.65
CA TRP A 32 41.64 5.61 12.75
C TRP A 32 42.12 6.87 13.47
N ILE A 33 41.24 7.54 14.23
CA ILE A 33 41.61 8.75 15.00
C ILE A 33 42.68 8.42 16.03
N LYS A 34 42.51 7.32 16.78
CA LYS A 34 43.46 6.86 17.79
C LYS A 34 44.84 6.65 17.21
N SER A 35 44.92 5.96 16.07
CA SER A 35 46.18 5.73 15.37
C SER A 35 46.88 7.04 14.95
N ASN A 36 46.12 8.07 14.57
CA ASN A 36 46.68 9.38 14.25
C ASN A 36 47.16 10.13 15.50
N PHE A 37 46.39 10.09 16.60
CA PHE A 37 46.76 10.74 17.84
C PHE A 37 48.04 10.13 18.43
N GLU A 38 48.16 8.80 18.38
CA GLU A 38 49.37 8.09 18.82
C GLU A 38 50.62 8.51 18.04
N ARG A 39 50.50 8.72 16.72
CA ARG A 39 51.62 9.23 15.88
C ARG A 39 52.09 10.62 16.30
N HIS A 40 51.20 11.42 16.88
CA HIS A 40 51.48 12.80 17.30
C HIS A 40 51.70 12.95 18.81
N GLY A 41 51.74 11.85 19.57
CA GLY A 41 51.90 11.89 21.03
C GLY A 41 50.73 12.56 21.76
N ILE A 42 49.54 12.57 21.15
CA ILE A 42 48.31 13.11 21.75
C ILE A 42 47.66 12.02 22.60
N ASP A 43 47.08 12.39 23.75
CA ASP A 43 46.36 11.46 24.63
C ASP A 43 45.22 10.75 23.90
N THR A 44 45.17 9.42 24.03
CA THR A 44 44.17 8.55 23.41
C THR A 44 43.27 7.83 24.41
N GLN A 45 43.33 8.20 25.68
CA GLN A 45 42.50 7.60 26.73
C GLN A 45 41.00 7.69 26.40
N PRO A 46 40.43 8.85 25.98
CA PRO A 46 39.01 8.93 25.65
C PRO A 46 38.61 8.03 24.47
N LEU A 47 39.49 7.88 23.49
CA LEU A 47 39.28 6.99 22.34
C LEU A 47 39.32 5.51 22.76
N THR A 48 40.18 5.18 23.72
CA THR A 48 40.22 3.84 24.31
C THR A 48 38.91 3.51 25.06
N GLN A 49 38.31 4.48 25.75
CA GLN A 49 37.00 4.30 26.38
C GLN A 49 35.89 4.04 25.35
N LEU A 50 35.89 4.78 24.23
CA LEU A 50 34.93 4.53 23.13
C LEU A 50 35.10 3.13 22.52
N LEU A 51 36.34 2.66 22.33
CA LEU A 51 36.59 1.27 21.92
C LEU A 51 36.10 0.26 22.97
N GLY A 52 36.22 0.59 24.26
CA GLY A 52 35.65 -0.19 25.36
C GLY A 52 34.12 -0.33 25.27
N ILE A 53 33.41 0.75 24.90
CA ILE A 53 31.96 0.70 24.66
C ILE A 53 31.65 -0.22 23.47
N CYS A 54 32.41 -0.14 22.37
CA CYS A 54 32.25 -1.07 21.25
C CYS A 54 32.48 -2.53 21.68
N GLY A 55 33.44 -2.79 22.57
CA GLY A 55 33.68 -4.11 23.15
C GLY A 55 32.50 -4.59 23.99
N TRP A 56 31.95 -3.75 24.87
CA TRP A 56 30.74 -4.08 25.63
C TRP A 56 29.54 -4.37 24.71
N LEU A 57 29.38 -3.61 23.61
CA LEU A 57 28.35 -3.88 22.62
C LEU A 57 28.55 -5.21 21.88
N ASP A 58 29.79 -5.70 21.72
CA ASP A 58 30.03 -7.05 21.18
C ASP A 58 29.45 -8.13 22.08
N ASP A 59 29.42 -7.91 23.40
CA ASP A 59 28.84 -8.85 24.37
C ASP A 59 27.31 -8.74 24.43
N GLN A 60 26.76 -7.52 24.31
CA GLN A 60 25.31 -7.31 24.44
C GLN A 60 24.51 -7.66 23.19
N VAL A 61 25.02 -7.33 22.00
CA VAL A 61 24.29 -7.54 20.74
C VAL A 61 23.86 -9.00 20.55
N PRO A 62 24.70 -10.02 20.82
CA PRO A 62 24.27 -11.43 20.77
C PRO A 62 23.09 -11.75 21.70
N LEU A 63 23.07 -11.17 22.91
CA LEU A 63 21.96 -11.35 23.86
C LEU A 63 20.68 -10.66 23.38
N LEU A 64 20.79 -9.49 22.73
CA LEU A 64 19.64 -8.82 22.12
C LEU A 64 19.08 -9.60 20.93
N ILE A 65 19.95 -10.15 20.07
CA ILE A 65 19.54 -11.04 18.97
C ILE A 65 18.79 -12.26 19.53
N ARG A 66 19.28 -12.84 20.63
CA ARG A 66 18.62 -13.96 21.28
C ARG A 66 17.22 -13.58 21.79
N ARG A 67 17.07 -12.41 22.42
CA ARG A 67 15.75 -11.89 22.84
C ARG A 67 14.82 -11.67 21.66
N TYR A 68 15.35 -11.14 20.55
CA TYR A 68 14.62 -11.00 19.31
C TYR A 68 14.13 -12.36 18.78
N HIS A 69 14.99 -13.39 18.73
CA HIS A 69 14.60 -14.73 18.28
C HIS A 69 13.51 -15.37 19.14
N LEU A 70 13.59 -15.22 20.46
CA LEU A 70 12.56 -15.69 21.39
C LEU A 70 11.25 -14.93 21.19
N ALA A 71 11.30 -13.59 21.13
CA ALA A 71 10.11 -12.77 20.92
C ALA A 71 9.44 -13.09 19.58
N LEU A 72 10.22 -13.21 18.52
CA LEU A 72 9.74 -13.48 17.17
C LEU A 72 8.97 -14.79 17.07
N ALA A 73 9.54 -15.86 17.62
CA ALA A 73 8.92 -17.18 17.59
C ALA A 73 7.58 -17.19 18.37
N VAL A 74 7.51 -16.46 19.48
CA VAL A 74 6.26 -16.28 20.26
C VAL A 74 5.23 -15.43 19.49
N THR A 75 5.65 -14.36 18.81
CA THR A 75 4.76 -13.50 17.99
C THR A 75 4.20 -14.23 16.77
N GLY A 76 5.01 -15.08 16.12
CA GLY A 76 4.64 -15.81 14.89
C GLY A 76 3.63 -16.95 15.09
N ASN A 77 3.20 -17.23 16.33
CA ASN A 77 2.42 -18.42 16.64
C ASN A 77 0.94 -18.39 16.26
N GLY A 78 0.38 -17.25 15.83
CA GLY A 78 -1.05 -17.11 15.47
C GLY A 78 -2.07 -17.37 16.62
N ASN A 79 -1.67 -18.09 17.67
CA ASN A 79 -2.48 -18.54 18.81
C ASN A 79 -2.30 -17.71 20.08
N GLY A 80 -1.84 -16.45 19.96
CA GLY A 80 -1.74 -15.59 21.13
C GLY A 80 -0.66 -16.04 22.12
N GLY A 81 0.60 -16.04 21.68
CA GLY A 81 1.69 -15.82 22.63
C GLY A 81 1.28 -14.64 23.50
N LYS A 82 1.10 -14.86 24.81
CA LYS A 82 0.27 -13.98 25.66
C LYS A 82 0.64 -12.53 25.39
N PRO A 83 -0.23 -11.76 24.68
CA PRO A 83 0.10 -10.38 24.38
C PRO A 83 0.35 -9.70 25.70
N TYR A 84 1.39 -8.87 25.75
CA TYR A 84 1.75 -8.20 26.99
C TYR A 84 0.50 -7.49 27.52
N PRO A 85 0.02 -7.78 28.76
CA PRO A 85 -1.32 -7.38 29.23
C PRO A 85 -1.60 -5.87 29.17
N ASN A 86 -0.56 -5.06 29.03
CA ASN A 86 -0.62 -3.59 28.93
C ASN A 86 0.13 -3.07 27.69
N ALA A 87 0.16 -3.82 26.60
CA ALA A 87 0.82 -3.37 25.36
C ALA A 87 0.17 -2.07 24.85
N PRO A 88 0.95 -1.04 24.47
CA PRO A 88 0.43 0.12 23.77
C PRO A 88 -0.41 -0.30 22.56
N LYS A 89 -1.50 0.43 22.32
CA LYS A 89 -2.44 0.14 21.22
C LYS A 89 -1.68 0.10 19.89
N GLY A 90 -1.85 -1.00 19.14
CA GLY A 90 -1.18 -1.19 17.85
C GLY A 90 0.23 -1.80 17.91
N THR A 91 0.70 -2.23 19.08
CA THR A 91 2.00 -2.92 19.23
C THR A 91 1.81 -4.42 19.43
N ALA A 92 2.68 -5.22 18.81
CA ALA A 92 2.70 -6.68 18.94
C ALA A 92 3.71 -7.12 20.02
N MET A 93 3.58 -6.55 21.23
CA MET A 93 4.51 -6.83 22.32
C MET A 93 4.25 -8.20 22.95
N VAL A 94 5.30 -8.99 23.11
CA VAL A 94 5.27 -10.32 23.75
C VAL A 94 6.19 -10.36 24.97
N THR A 95 5.89 -11.26 25.91
CA THR A 95 6.81 -11.57 27.01
C THR A 95 7.65 -12.78 26.63
N ILE A 96 8.95 -12.74 26.93
CA ILE A 96 9.87 -13.87 26.74
C ILE A 96 10.28 -14.45 28.09
N ASP A 97 10.72 -15.71 28.10
CA ASP A 97 11.42 -16.28 29.25
C ASP A 97 12.88 -15.81 29.26
N GLU A 98 13.20 -14.85 30.14
CA GLU A 98 14.56 -14.32 30.31
C GLU A 98 15.58 -15.40 30.71
N ALA A 99 15.15 -16.51 31.33
CA ALA A 99 16.05 -17.62 31.64
C ALA A 99 16.58 -18.33 30.38
N MET A 100 15.88 -18.20 29.24
CA MET A 100 16.29 -18.77 27.95
C MET A 100 17.33 -17.93 27.19
N VAL A 101 17.57 -16.68 27.61
CA VAL A 101 18.50 -15.78 26.91
C VAL A 101 19.95 -16.29 27.02
N GLY A 102 20.33 -16.88 28.14
CA GLY A 102 21.65 -17.50 28.31
C GLY A 102 21.82 -18.86 27.61
N GLN A 103 20.74 -19.44 27.06
CA GLN A 103 20.69 -20.84 26.64
C GLN A 103 20.84 -21.08 25.13
N LYS A 104 21.29 -20.07 24.38
CA LYS A 104 21.41 -20.15 22.91
C LYS A 104 22.14 -21.41 22.43
N ALA A 105 23.30 -21.73 23.01
CA ALA A 105 24.09 -22.90 22.59
C ALA A 105 23.36 -24.23 22.81
N ALA A 106 22.55 -24.33 23.88
CA ALA A 106 21.74 -25.51 24.15
C ALA A 106 20.59 -25.63 23.13
N ALA A 107 19.90 -24.52 22.85
CA ALA A 107 18.85 -24.46 21.83
C ALA A 107 19.37 -24.89 20.45
N GLU A 108 20.51 -24.34 20.01
CA GLU A 108 21.12 -24.72 18.73
C GLU A 108 21.51 -26.20 18.67
N ARG A 109 22.08 -26.74 19.75
CA ARG A 109 22.45 -28.16 19.83
C ARG A 109 21.22 -29.07 19.76
N ASN A 110 20.15 -28.71 20.47
CA ASN A 110 18.93 -29.50 20.49
C ASN A 110 18.23 -29.46 19.12
N GLY A 111 18.19 -28.30 18.45
CA GLY A 111 17.64 -28.17 17.10
C GLY A 111 18.41 -29.01 16.08
N LYS A 112 19.75 -28.97 16.12
CA LYS A 112 20.62 -29.85 15.30
C LYS A 112 20.30 -31.33 15.54
N ALA A 113 20.23 -31.74 16.79
CA ALA A 113 19.95 -33.13 17.16
C ALA A 113 18.58 -33.60 16.64
N LEU A 114 17.54 -32.77 16.77
CA LEU A 114 16.22 -33.12 16.24
C LEU A 114 16.23 -33.22 14.71
N ALA A 115 16.89 -32.30 14.01
CA ALA A 115 17.01 -32.35 12.55
C ALA A 115 17.71 -33.64 12.08
N GLU A 116 18.76 -34.08 12.76
CA GLU A 116 19.44 -35.34 12.45
C GLU A 116 18.57 -36.57 12.71
N ARG A 117 17.59 -36.50 13.63
CA ARG A 117 16.58 -37.57 13.82
C ARG A 117 15.59 -37.59 12.66
N PHE A 118 15.06 -36.43 12.27
CA PHE A 118 14.18 -36.30 11.07
C PHE A 118 14.86 -36.86 9.81
N LYS A 119 16.17 -36.66 9.64
CA LYS A 119 16.91 -37.21 8.49
C LYS A 119 16.99 -38.74 8.45
N LYS A 120 16.94 -39.40 9.60
CA LYS A 120 17.16 -40.85 9.73
C LYS A 120 15.87 -41.63 9.79
N ASP A 121 14.88 -41.12 10.53
CA ASP A 121 13.78 -41.92 11.06
C ASP A 121 12.39 -41.37 10.68
N PHE A 122 12.29 -40.52 9.65
CA PHE A 122 11.01 -40.00 9.19
C PHE A 122 10.28 -41.02 8.30
N SER A 123 9.62 -41.99 8.93
CA SER A 123 8.59 -42.86 8.34
C SER A 123 7.62 -43.37 9.41
N GLY A 124 6.32 -43.46 9.11
CA GLY A 124 5.33 -44.09 9.98
C GLY A 124 5.06 -43.38 11.31
N SER A 125 4.68 -44.17 12.32
CA SER A 125 4.32 -43.75 13.69
C SER A 125 5.40 -42.99 14.46
N ASN A 126 6.65 -42.99 13.99
CA ASN A 126 7.75 -42.24 14.62
C ASN A 126 7.67 -40.74 14.36
N SER A 127 6.89 -40.31 13.36
CA SER A 127 6.68 -38.89 13.01
C SER A 127 6.04 -38.10 14.15
N ALA A 128 5.09 -38.69 14.88
CA ALA A 128 4.37 -38.01 15.96
C ALA A 128 5.29 -37.54 17.10
N GLU A 129 6.27 -38.36 17.52
CA GLU A 129 7.23 -37.95 18.57
C GLU A 129 8.15 -36.82 18.07
N LEU A 130 8.55 -36.88 16.80
CA LEU A 130 9.42 -35.88 16.19
C LEU A 130 8.71 -34.52 16.05
N PHE A 131 7.44 -34.51 15.65
CA PHE A 131 6.62 -33.31 15.62
C PHE A 131 6.31 -32.78 17.01
N ALA A 132 6.02 -33.63 17.99
CA ALA A 132 5.85 -33.19 19.39
C ALA A 132 7.13 -32.53 19.93
N ALA A 133 8.31 -33.04 19.58
CA ALA A 133 9.59 -32.45 19.96
C ALA A 133 9.84 -31.10 19.25
N LEU A 134 9.45 -30.96 17.98
CA LEU A 134 9.52 -29.69 17.25
C LEU A 134 8.56 -28.67 17.87
N GLU A 135 7.33 -29.07 18.17
CA GLU A 135 6.31 -28.22 18.78
C GLU A 135 6.73 -27.70 20.15
N ALA A 136 7.27 -28.57 21.01
CA ALA A 136 7.75 -28.21 22.34
C ALA A 136 8.89 -27.16 22.33
N ASN A 137 9.54 -26.94 21.18
CA ASN A 137 10.63 -25.99 21.01
C ASN A 137 10.35 -24.96 19.89
N ALA A 138 9.11 -24.87 19.40
CA ALA A 138 8.74 -23.98 18.30
C ALA A 138 8.93 -22.49 18.66
N ASP A 139 8.84 -22.17 19.95
CA ASP A 139 8.94 -20.81 20.50
C ASP A 139 10.40 -20.36 20.70
N ASP A 140 11.37 -21.15 20.25
CA ASP A 140 12.80 -20.85 20.31
C ASP A 140 13.39 -20.64 18.90
N GLY A 141 13.54 -19.38 18.50
CA GLY A 141 14.04 -19.04 17.17
C GLY A 141 15.46 -19.55 16.87
N ASP A 142 16.37 -19.69 17.86
CA ASP A 142 17.71 -20.28 17.58
C ASP A 142 17.65 -21.81 17.47
N PHE A 143 16.75 -22.47 18.23
CA PHE A 143 16.46 -23.89 18.04
C PHE A 143 15.94 -24.13 16.61
N VAL A 144 14.91 -23.38 16.19
CA VAL A 144 14.29 -23.47 14.87
C VAL A 144 15.32 -23.18 13.77
N LYS A 145 16.13 -22.13 13.95
CA LYS A 145 17.22 -21.80 13.03
C LYS A 145 18.18 -22.96 12.84
N ALA A 146 18.64 -23.55 13.95
CA ALA A 146 19.58 -24.64 13.92
C ALA A 146 18.95 -25.92 13.34
N PHE A 147 17.67 -26.18 13.64
CA PHE A 147 16.89 -27.28 13.08
C PHE A 147 16.85 -27.21 11.55
N TYR A 148 16.31 -26.15 10.96
CA TYR A 148 16.17 -26.05 9.50
C TYR A 148 17.50 -25.89 8.77
N SER A 149 18.48 -25.18 9.37
CA SER A 149 19.82 -25.09 8.79
C SER A 149 20.51 -26.46 8.70
N THR A 150 20.20 -27.35 9.64
CA THR A 150 20.75 -28.70 9.67
C THR A 150 19.94 -29.64 8.79
N LEU A 151 18.61 -29.60 8.88
CA LEU A 151 17.70 -30.41 8.07
C LEU A 151 18.01 -30.21 6.58
N GLY A 152 18.11 -28.96 6.16
CA GLY A 152 18.38 -28.58 4.79
C GLY A 152 17.13 -28.59 3.89
N PRO A 153 17.17 -27.88 2.76
CA PRO A 153 16.07 -27.82 1.80
C PRO A 153 15.73 -29.18 1.19
N ASP A 154 16.74 -30.02 0.91
CA ASP A 154 16.56 -31.35 0.33
C ASP A 154 15.74 -32.25 1.26
N LYS A 155 16.00 -32.23 2.57
CA LYS A 155 15.23 -33.04 3.52
C LYS A 155 13.89 -32.44 3.86
N LEU A 156 13.74 -31.12 3.78
CA LEU A 156 12.43 -30.48 3.92
C LEU A 156 11.50 -30.80 2.73
N VAL A 157 12.03 -30.88 1.49
CA VAL A 157 11.20 -31.30 0.35
C VAL A 157 10.76 -32.76 0.48
N TRP A 158 11.63 -33.65 0.99
CA TRP A 158 11.25 -35.02 1.33
C TRP A 158 10.17 -35.07 2.43
N LEU A 159 10.35 -34.31 3.52
CA LEU A 159 9.35 -34.19 4.59
C LEU A 159 7.97 -33.82 4.05
N SER A 160 7.94 -32.79 3.19
CA SER A 160 6.70 -32.33 2.55
C SER A 160 6.14 -33.36 1.57
N ASN A 161 7.00 -34.12 0.89
CA ASN A 161 6.55 -35.17 -0.01
C ASN A 161 5.86 -36.33 0.73
N GLU A 162 6.38 -36.79 1.87
CA GLU A 162 5.69 -37.84 2.65
C GLU A 162 4.35 -37.37 3.21
N MET A 163 4.22 -36.06 3.52
CA MET A 163 2.92 -35.48 3.89
C MET A 163 1.93 -35.44 2.72
N ALA A 164 2.42 -35.38 1.48
CA ALA A 164 1.60 -35.20 0.29
C ALA A 164 1.07 -36.52 -0.28
N ASP A 165 1.95 -37.51 -0.45
CA ASP A 165 1.71 -38.71 -1.24
C ASP A 165 2.67 -39.82 -0.82
N ASP A 166 2.62 -40.34 0.42
CA ASP A 166 3.31 -41.61 0.71
C ASP A 166 2.41 -42.80 0.35
N PRO A 167 2.59 -43.46 -0.81
CA PRO A 167 1.80 -44.64 -1.18
C PRO A 167 2.13 -45.87 -0.32
N TYR A 168 3.12 -45.78 0.58
CA TYR A 168 3.55 -46.85 1.48
C TYR A 168 3.18 -46.58 2.95
N ASP A 169 2.70 -45.37 3.29
CA ASP A 169 2.27 -44.99 4.63
C ASP A 169 0.91 -44.28 4.59
N ASP A 170 -0.14 -45.00 4.98
CA ASP A 170 -1.50 -44.46 5.06
C ASP A 170 -1.77 -43.68 6.35
N TYR A 171 -0.73 -43.31 7.11
CA TYR A 171 -0.87 -42.56 8.36
C TYR A 171 -1.68 -41.27 8.16
N TYR A 172 -1.31 -40.40 7.22
CA TYR A 172 -2.02 -39.14 7.02
C TYR A 172 -3.39 -39.30 6.35
N ASP A 173 -3.56 -40.34 5.53
CA ASP A 173 -4.87 -40.73 4.99
C ASP A 173 -5.85 -41.13 6.11
N LYS A 174 -5.34 -41.80 7.14
CA LYS A 174 -6.11 -42.21 8.34
C LYS A 174 -6.21 -41.11 9.40
N HIS A 175 -5.30 -40.13 9.38
CA HIS A 175 -5.18 -39.05 10.37
C HIS A 175 -5.10 -37.66 9.70
N PRO A 176 -6.16 -37.20 9.01
CA PRO A 176 -6.16 -35.90 8.32
C PRO A 176 -5.98 -34.71 9.29
N ASP A 177 -6.38 -34.87 10.55
CA ASP A 177 -6.17 -33.91 11.63
C ASP A 177 -4.68 -33.80 11.98
N ALA A 178 -3.95 -34.92 12.02
CA ALA A 178 -2.51 -34.93 12.23
C ALA A 178 -1.78 -34.29 11.04
N LEU A 179 -2.20 -34.56 9.81
CA LEU A 179 -1.66 -33.89 8.62
C LEU A 179 -1.80 -32.36 8.72
N THR A 180 -2.98 -31.89 9.10
CA THR A 180 -3.25 -30.46 9.24
C THR A 180 -2.41 -29.85 10.35
N HIS A 181 -2.31 -30.54 11.50
CA HIS A 181 -1.50 -30.13 12.63
C HIS A 181 -0.01 -30.02 12.25
N ASP A 182 0.56 -31.10 11.72
CA ASP A 182 1.99 -31.22 11.44
C ASP A 182 2.40 -30.28 10.30
N ARG A 183 1.58 -30.14 9.25
CA ARG A 183 1.78 -29.13 8.20
C ARG A 183 1.81 -27.72 8.79
N ASN A 184 0.84 -27.36 9.63
CA ASN A 184 0.77 -26.02 10.23
C ASN A 184 1.96 -25.75 11.15
N LEU A 185 2.38 -26.77 11.92
CA LEU A 185 3.58 -26.69 12.74
C LEU A 185 4.81 -26.41 11.87
N VAL A 186 5.01 -27.15 10.78
CA VAL A 186 6.10 -26.91 9.83
C VAL A 186 6.00 -25.54 9.20
N ALA A 187 4.83 -25.10 8.75
CA ALA A 187 4.63 -23.78 8.14
C ALA A 187 5.03 -22.66 9.11
N ARG A 188 4.61 -22.77 10.37
CA ARG A 188 4.92 -21.83 11.45
C ARG A 188 6.41 -21.77 11.78
N THR A 189 7.05 -22.93 12.00
CA THR A 189 8.48 -22.97 12.33
C THR A 189 9.35 -22.63 11.11
N LEU A 190 8.91 -22.96 9.89
CA LEU A 190 9.56 -22.51 8.66
C LEU A 190 9.47 -20.99 8.53
N GLY A 191 8.29 -20.39 8.80
CA GLY A 191 8.12 -18.94 8.85
C GLY A 191 9.13 -18.27 9.78
N THR A 192 9.23 -18.77 11.02
CA THR A 192 10.25 -18.30 11.99
C THR A 192 11.66 -18.47 11.43
N PHE A 193 11.99 -19.64 10.85
CA PHE A 193 13.30 -19.87 10.22
C PHE A 193 13.61 -18.83 9.15
N THR A 194 12.67 -18.50 8.27
CA THR A 194 12.94 -17.55 7.18
C THR A 194 13.35 -16.17 7.69
N GLN A 195 12.85 -15.76 8.85
CA GLN A 195 13.13 -14.47 9.46
C GLN A 195 14.48 -14.42 10.20
N VAL A 196 15.03 -15.57 10.60
CA VAL A 196 16.29 -15.66 11.36
C VAL A 196 17.44 -16.31 10.59
N ALA A 197 17.18 -17.01 9.48
CA ALA A 197 18.21 -17.80 8.76
C ALA A 197 19.46 -16.97 8.40
N PHE A 198 19.23 -15.71 7.99
CA PHE A 198 20.25 -14.82 7.44
C PHE A 198 20.35 -13.49 8.19
N ASP A 199 20.23 -13.51 9.53
CA ASP A 199 20.39 -12.30 10.35
C ASP A 199 21.67 -11.54 10.04
N GLY A 200 21.56 -10.21 9.96
CA GLY A 200 22.69 -9.33 9.67
C GLY A 200 23.16 -9.34 8.22
N LYS A 201 22.45 -10.03 7.32
CA LYS A 201 22.63 -9.90 5.87
C LYS A 201 21.77 -8.79 5.29
N THR A 202 22.27 -8.15 4.25
CA THR A 202 21.51 -7.19 3.44
C THR A 202 20.39 -7.91 2.68
N THR A 203 19.34 -7.19 2.26
CA THR A 203 18.25 -7.73 1.44
C THR A 203 18.76 -8.49 0.21
N LYS A 204 19.71 -7.91 -0.53
CA LYS A 204 20.32 -8.55 -1.71
C LYS A 204 21.03 -9.87 -1.35
N GLU A 205 21.77 -9.90 -0.25
CA GLU A 205 22.43 -11.13 0.21
C GLU A 205 21.42 -12.19 0.68
N LYS A 206 20.36 -11.78 1.39
CA LYS A 206 19.28 -12.67 1.82
C LYS A 206 18.62 -13.33 0.61
N GLN A 207 18.17 -12.54 -0.36
CA GLN A 207 17.54 -13.05 -1.58
C GLN A 207 18.47 -14.00 -2.34
N ALA A 208 19.75 -13.64 -2.52
CA ALA A 208 20.73 -14.52 -3.17
C ALA A 208 20.96 -15.84 -2.41
N ASN A 209 20.93 -15.81 -1.08
CA ASN A 209 21.04 -17.03 -0.27
C ASN A 209 19.77 -17.87 -0.33
N TRP A 210 18.59 -17.25 -0.41
CA TRP A 210 17.32 -17.95 -0.64
C TRP A 210 17.29 -18.62 -2.01
N SER A 211 17.73 -17.95 -3.07
CA SER A 211 17.86 -18.57 -4.40
C SER A 211 18.71 -19.84 -4.36
N LYS A 212 19.87 -19.79 -3.68
CA LYS A 212 20.74 -20.98 -3.48
C LYS A 212 20.09 -22.06 -2.62
N TRP A 213 19.20 -21.69 -1.70
CA TRP A 213 18.44 -22.62 -0.89
C TRP A 213 17.39 -23.33 -1.75
N PHE A 214 16.67 -22.59 -2.60
CA PHE A 214 15.69 -23.14 -3.56
C PHE A 214 16.34 -24.08 -4.58
N ASP A 215 17.56 -23.79 -5.06
CA ASP A 215 18.31 -24.68 -5.95
C ASP A 215 18.53 -26.09 -5.36
N LYS A 216 18.51 -26.20 -4.02
CA LYS A 216 18.64 -27.46 -3.29
C LYS A 216 17.31 -28.02 -2.80
N PHE A 217 16.21 -27.28 -2.94
CA PHE A 217 14.86 -27.74 -2.62
C PHE A 217 14.32 -28.57 -3.78
N ALA A 218 14.97 -29.72 -4.00
CA ALA A 218 14.78 -30.60 -5.14
C ALA A 218 14.79 -32.05 -4.66
N MET A 219 13.82 -32.85 -5.11
CA MET A 219 13.84 -34.30 -4.84
C MET A 219 14.80 -35.05 -5.78
N ASP A 220 14.96 -34.53 -7.00
CA ASP A 220 15.90 -35.00 -8.01
C ASP A 220 16.69 -33.79 -8.55
N PRO A 221 18.04 -33.77 -8.40
CA PRO A 221 18.87 -32.70 -8.93
C PRO A 221 18.67 -32.41 -10.43
N GLN A 222 18.21 -33.40 -11.21
CA GLN A 222 17.94 -33.25 -12.64
C GLN A 222 16.65 -32.44 -12.90
N ARG A 223 15.64 -32.58 -12.03
CA ARG A 223 14.33 -31.92 -12.18
C ARG A 223 14.29 -30.51 -11.57
N GLY A 224 15.26 -30.18 -10.72
CA GLY A 224 15.38 -28.83 -10.14
C GLY A 224 14.39 -28.57 -9.01
N PHE A 225 14.07 -27.29 -8.82
CA PHE A 225 13.23 -26.81 -7.72
C PHE A 225 11.82 -27.43 -7.76
N ARG A 226 11.30 -27.85 -6.58
CA ARG A 226 9.96 -28.45 -6.41
C ARG A 226 9.02 -27.51 -5.66
N PRO A 227 8.45 -26.48 -6.32
CA PRO A 227 7.60 -25.50 -5.64
C PRO A 227 6.31 -26.11 -5.08
N ASP A 228 5.75 -27.13 -5.72
CA ASP A 228 4.55 -27.86 -5.28
C ASP A 228 4.66 -28.48 -3.89
N ARG A 229 5.89 -28.78 -3.47
CA ARG A 229 6.18 -29.28 -2.11
C ARG A 229 6.53 -28.15 -1.13
N LEU A 230 6.69 -26.92 -1.58
CA LEU A 230 6.92 -25.77 -0.71
C LEU A 230 5.65 -24.95 -0.45
N MET A 231 4.83 -24.70 -1.50
CA MET A 231 3.64 -23.85 -1.40
C MET A 231 2.63 -24.29 -0.31
N PRO A 232 2.39 -25.59 -0.09
CA PRO A 232 1.50 -26.06 0.98
C PRO A 232 1.99 -25.69 2.38
N LEU A 233 3.31 -25.50 2.52
CA LEU A 233 3.97 -25.08 3.76
C LEU A 233 4.01 -23.55 3.92
N LEU A 234 3.41 -22.78 3.01
CA LEU A 234 3.24 -21.33 3.15
C LEU A 234 1.96 -20.96 3.90
N ALA A 235 0.93 -21.80 3.82
CA ALA A 235 -0.33 -21.55 4.50
C ALA A 235 -0.16 -21.69 6.02
N GLY A 236 -0.44 -20.62 6.76
CA GLY A 236 -0.44 -20.61 8.23
C GLY A 236 0.89 -20.20 8.88
N GLY A 237 1.93 -19.89 8.11
CA GLY A 237 3.15 -19.28 8.62
C GLY A 237 3.24 -17.76 8.36
N THR A 238 4.20 -17.11 9.00
CA THR A 238 4.59 -15.72 8.73
C THR A 238 6.03 -15.71 8.24
N TYR A 239 6.27 -15.26 7.01
CA TYR A 239 7.56 -15.40 6.33
C TYR A 239 8.28 -14.06 6.19
N ASP A 240 9.61 -14.12 6.19
CA ASP A 240 10.48 -12.98 5.88
C ASP A 240 10.19 -12.44 4.47
N LYS A 241 10.18 -11.12 4.32
CA LYS A 241 9.88 -10.50 3.02
C LYS A 241 10.87 -10.94 1.94
N ASP A 242 12.15 -11.06 2.27
CA ASP A 242 13.20 -11.36 1.30
C ASP A 242 13.14 -12.83 0.87
N PHE A 243 12.60 -13.72 1.73
CA PHE A 243 12.24 -15.08 1.34
C PHE A 243 11.10 -15.09 0.31
N LEU A 244 10.00 -14.37 0.60
CA LEU A 244 8.83 -14.32 -0.28
C LEU A 244 9.14 -13.67 -1.64
N VAL A 245 9.91 -12.58 -1.65
CA VAL A 245 10.37 -11.92 -2.89
C VAL A 245 11.25 -12.86 -3.71
N ALA A 246 12.21 -13.54 -3.08
CA ALA A 246 13.07 -14.49 -3.77
C ALA A 246 12.30 -15.72 -4.30
N LEU A 247 11.28 -16.17 -3.56
CA LEU A 247 10.43 -17.29 -3.97
C LEU A 247 9.56 -16.91 -5.17
N GLY A 248 8.91 -15.74 -5.13
CA GLY A 248 8.16 -15.18 -6.26
C GLY A 248 9.04 -15.03 -7.49
N GLY A 249 10.19 -14.37 -7.34
CA GLY A 249 11.16 -14.23 -8.43
C GLY A 249 11.67 -15.56 -8.99
N ARG A 250 11.84 -16.60 -8.14
CA ARG A 250 12.20 -17.94 -8.64
C ARG A 250 11.07 -18.55 -9.45
N VAL A 251 9.83 -18.51 -8.98
CA VAL A 251 8.65 -19.11 -9.64
C VAL A 251 8.30 -18.43 -10.97
N PHE A 252 8.66 -17.16 -11.15
CA PHE A 252 8.38 -16.43 -12.39
C PHE A 252 9.63 -16.09 -13.24
N SER A 253 10.81 -16.57 -12.84
CA SER A 253 12.05 -16.36 -13.59
C SER A 253 11.99 -16.96 -15.01
N LYS A 254 12.60 -16.25 -15.97
CA LYS A 254 12.77 -16.73 -17.35
C LYS A 254 13.92 -17.74 -17.49
N ASP A 255 14.82 -17.81 -16.52
CA ASP A 255 16.03 -18.66 -16.53
C ASP A 255 15.82 -20.03 -15.87
N GLN A 256 14.56 -20.43 -15.67
CA GLN A 256 14.23 -21.70 -15.03
C GLN A 256 14.65 -22.91 -15.87
N LYS A 257 14.90 -24.03 -15.19
CA LYS A 257 14.96 -25.33 -15.85
C LYS A 257 13.57 -25.70 -16.35
N THR A 258 13.49 -26.39 -17.49
CA THR A 258 12.31 -26.58 -18.35
C THR A 258 11.05 -27.17 -17.68
N PHE A 259 11.11 -27.63 -16.43
CA PHE A 259 10.05 -28.39 -15.77
C PHE A 259 9.60 -27.82 -14.41
N GLU A 260 10.18 -26.72 -13.92
CA GLU A 260 9.89 -26.23 -12.55
C GLU A 260 8.43 -25.72 -12.40
N ASN A 261 7.86 -25.12 -13.45
CA ASN A 261 6.48 -24.61 -13.44
C ASN A 261 5.41 -25.67 -13.75
N GLU A 262 5.79 -26.84 -14.26
CA GLU A 262 4.82 -27.93 -14.51
C GLU A 262 4.13 -28.35 -13.21
N TRP A 263 4.84 -28.22 -12.09
CA TRP A 263 4.34 -28.58 -10.76
C TRP A 263 3.44 -27.51 -10.14
N MET A 264 3.37 -26.30 -10.69
CA MET A 264 2.56 -25.22 -10.11
C MET A 264 1.06 -25.36 -10.43
N ASN A 265 0.71 -26.07 -11.49
CA ASN A 265 -0.68 -26.29 -11.88
C ASN A 265 -1.18 -27.59 -11.25
N SER A 266 -1.96 -27.47 -10.17
CA SER A 266 -2.68 -28.58 -9.55
C SER A 266 -4.16 -28.22 -9.36
N SER A 267 -5.05 -29.22 -9.41
CA SER A 267 -6.50 -29.04 -9.38
C SER A 267 -7.23 -30.07 -8.50
N GLY A 268 -6.50 -30.72 -7.60
CA GLY A 268 -7.06 -31.73 -6.70
C GLY A 268 -7.53 -31.17 -5.36
N LYS A 269 -7.76 -32.07 -4.39
CA LYS A 269 -8.30 -31.76 -3.07
C LYS A 269 -7.20 -31.85 -2.02
N GLY A 270 -7.00 -30.74 -1.32
CA GLY A 270 -6.06 -30.67 -0.20
C GLY A 270 -4.93 -29.68 -0.47
N PRO A 271 -4.10 -29.39 0.54
CA PRO A 271 -3.09 -28.35 0.44
C PRO A 271 -1.99 -28.65 -0.59
N TRP A 272 -1.64 -29.93 -0.87
CA TRP A 272 -0.66 -30.29 -1.92
C TRP A 272 -1.24 -30.41 -3.33
N GLU A 273 -2.57 -30.41 -3.47
CA GLU A 273 -3.23 -30.49 -4.77
C GLU A 273 -3.97 -29.19 -5.15
N ALA A 274 -3.94 -28.18 -4.29
CA ALA A 274 -4.52 -26.88 -4.55
C ALA A 274 -3.69 -26.06 -5.54
N ASP A 275 -4.26 -24.96 -6.06
CA ASP A 275 -3.52 -24.04 -6.92
C ASP A 275 -2.34 -23.42 -6.17
N HIS A 276 -1.12 -23.82 -6.56
CA HIS A 276 0.12 -23.39 -5.91
C HIS A 276 0.46 -21.93 -6.23
N TYR A 277 0.00 -21.37 -7.36
CA TYR A 277 0.11 -19.93 -7.60
C TYR A 277 -0.75 -19.15 -6.64
N ALA A 278 -1.99 -19.61 -6.39
CA ALA A 278 -2.86 -18.97 -5.42
C ALA A 278 -2.25 -19.03 -4.01
N GLN A 279 -1.64 -20.15 -3.62
CA GLN A 279 -0.93 -20.27 -2.33
C GLN A 279 0.25 -19.28 -2.23
N LEU A 280 1.08 -19.19 -3.27
CA LEU A 280 2.19 -18.25 -3.34
C LEU A 280 1.71 -16.80 -3.24
N PHE A 281 0.71 -16.41 -4.03
CA PHE A 281 0.17 -15.06 -3.99
C PHE A 281 -0.45 -14.72 -2.64
N ASN A 282 -1.19 -15.63 -2.01
CA ASN A 282 -1.70 -15.40 -0.65
C ASN A 282 -0.54 -15.21 0.37
N ALA A 283 0.55 -15.97 0.24
CA ALA A 283 1.71 -15.82 1.10
C ALA A 283 2.42 -14.49 0.90
N ILE A 284 2.63 -14.07 -0.36
CA ILE A 284 3.19 -12.75 -0.70
C ILE A 284 2.28 -11.64 -0.17
N ALA A 285 0.98 -11.72 -0.42
CA ALA A 285 -0.04 -10.75 0.01
C ALA A 285 -0.11 -10.56 1.53
N SER A 286 0.21 -11.59 2.31
CA SER A 286 0.25 -11.51 3.77
C SER A 286 1.36 -10.59 4.31
N ASN A 287 2.28 -10.14 3.45
CA ASN A 287 3.36 -9.22 3.78
C ASN A 287 3.38 -8.05 2.77
N PRO A 288 2.91 -6.84 3.15
CA PRO A 288 2.87 -5.69 2.24
C PRO A 288 4.23 -5.30 1.65
N GLU A 289 5.29 -5.38 2.46
CA GLU A 289 6.66 -5.07 1.99
C GLU A 289 7.12 -6.09 0.94
N ALA A 290 6.79 -7.38 1.12
CA ALA A 290 7.08 -8.42 0.13
C ALA A 290 6.26 -8.23 -1.16
N SER A 291 4.98 -7.91 -1.02
CA SER A 291 4.07 -7.65 -2.15
C SER A 291 4.57 -6.49 -3.01
N GLY A 292 4.93 -5.36 -2.39
CA GLY A 292 5.44 -4.21 -3.11
C GLY A 292 6.78 -4.46 -3.79
N GLU A 293 7.74 -5.08 -3.09
CA GLU A 293 9.06 -5.33 -3.66
C GLU A 293 9.01 -6.37 -4.79
N TRP A 294 8.26 -7.47 -4.59
CA TRP A 294 8.07 -8.48 -5.63
C TRP A 294 7.36 -7.90 -6.86
N MET A 295 6.24 -7.19 -6.66
CA MET A 295 5.51 -6.55 -7.75
C MET A 295 6.38 -5.53 -8.49
N SER A 296 7.26 -4.79 -7.80
CA SER A 296 8.18 -3.86 -8.47
C SER A 296 9.30 -4.55 -9.25
N HIS A 297 9.75 -5.74 -8.83
CA HIS A 297 10.80 -6.50 -9.54
C HIS A 297 10.23 -7.25 -10.75
N ASP A 298 9.02 -7.78 -10.62
CA ASP A 298 8.38 -8.67 -11.58
C ASP A 298 7.17 -8.03 -12.27
N TYR A 299 7.18 -6.70 -12.40
CA TYR A 299 6.01 -5.94 -12.85
C TYR A 299 5.52 -6.35 -14.25
N ASP A 300 6.43 -6.57 -15.21
CA ASP A 300 6.06 -7.07 -16.55
C ASP A 300 5.30 -8.41 -16.46
N THR A 301 5.68 -9.28 -15.52
CA THR A 301 4.99 -10.54 -15.28
C THR A 301 3.59 -10.28 -14.74
N ILE A 302 3.44 -9.36 -13.79
CA ILE A 302 2.14 -8.93 -13.26
C ILE A 302 1.24 -8.38 -14.36
N GLN A 303 1.74 -7.46 -15.19
CA GLN A 303 0.99 -6.91 -16.31
C GLN A 303 0.48 -8.02 -17.24
N ASN A 304 1.36 -8.97 -17.59
CA ASN A 304 0.96 -10.13 -18.41
C ASN A 304 -0.12 -10.97 -17.72
N MET A 305 -0.04 -11.21 -16.41
CA MET A 305 -1.08 -11.94 -15.68
C MET A 305 -2.42 -11.19 -15.65
N LEU A 306 -2.38 -9.86 -15.55
CA LEU A 306 -3.59 -9.05 -15.48
C LEU A 306 -4.35 -9.02 -16.79
N TYR A 307 -3.66 -8.84 -17.91
CA TYR A 307 -4.31 -8.58 -19.20
C TYR A 307 -4.25 -9.76 -20.18
N ASN A 308 -3.21 -10.60 -20.09
CA ASN A 308 -2.99 -11.71 -21.02
C ASN A 308 -2.53 -12.98 -20.28
N PRO A 309 -3.29 -13.48 -19.28
CA PRO A 309 -2.87 -14.61 -18.49
C PRO A 309 -2.67 -15.85 -19.38
N ALA A 310 -1.50 -16.47 -19.29
CA ALA A 310 -1.21 -17.71 -20.01
C ALA A 310 -1.83 -18.94 -19.32
N GLY A 311 -2.27 -19.92 -20.10
CA GLY A 311 -2.73 -21.23 -19.62
C GLY A 311 -4.09 -21.20 -18.93
N THR A 312 -4.38 -22.20 -18.10
CA THR A 312 -5.61 -22.24 -17.29
C THR A 312 -5.50 -21.27 -16.13
N TRP A 313 -6.14 -20.12 -16.27
CA TRP A 313 -6.28 -19.11 -15.22
C TRP A 313 -7.65 -19.26 -14.55
N ASP A 314 -7.68 -19.49 -13.24
CA ASP A 314 -8.92 -19.69 -12.49
C ASP A 314 -9.23 -18.54 -11.53
N LYS A 315 -10.45 -18.55 -10.97
CA LYS A 315 -10.94 -17.52 -10.05
C LYS A 315 -10.14 -17.44 -8.74
N SER A 316 -9.62 -18.57 -8.25
CA SER A 316 -8.85 -18.61 -7.01
C SER A 316 -7.50 -17.91 -7.18
N ARG A 317 -6.87 -18.11 -8.33
CA ARG A 317 -5.62 -17.44 -8.73
C ARG A 317 -5.83 -15.95 -8.94
N SER A 318 -6.90 -15.54 -9.64
CA SER A 318 -7.26 -14.12 -9.75
C SER A 318 -7.44 -13.47 -8.39
N ALA A 319 -8.25 -14.08 -7.51
CA ALA A 319 -8.52 -13.53 -6.19
C ALA A 319 -7.25 -13.42 -5.34
N ALA A 320 -6.34 -14.38 -5.43
CA ALA A 320 -5.06 -14.32 -4.71
C ALA A 320 -4.12 -13.25 -5.30
N LEU A 321 -4.06 -13.10 -6.63
CA LEU A 321 -3.29 -12.03 -7.26
C LEU A 321 -3.82 -10.64 -6.88
N VAL A 322 -5.14 -10.45 -6.87
CA VAL A 322 -5.78 -9.21 -6.42
C VAL A 322 -5.37 -8.85 -4.99
N LYS A 323 -5.23 -9.82 -4.08
CA LYS A 323 -4.70 -9.55 -2.73
C LYS A 323 -3.25 -9.06 -2.75
N VAL A 324 -2.42 -9.55 -3.67
CA VAL A 324 -1.06 -9.04 -3.83
C VAL A 324 -1.10 -7.59 -4.30
N LEU A 325 -1.95 -7.25 -5.28
CA LEU A 325 -2.11 -5.87 -5.74
C LEU A 325 -2.56 -4.95 -4.60
N HIS A 326 -3.57 -5.37 -3.83
CA HIS A 326 -4.05 -4.64 -2.66
C HIS A 326 -2.95 -4.42 -1.62
N SER A 327 -2.25 -5.50 -1.26
CA SER A 327 -1.17 -5.45 -0.28
C SER A 327 -0.02 -4.55 -0.72
N ALA A 328 0.34 -4.59 -2.01
CA ALA A 328 1.42 -3.81 -2.60
C ALA A 328 1.12 -2.31 -2.74
N THR A 329 -0.15 -1.91 -2.80
CA THR A 329 -0.55 -0.52 -3.15
C THR A 329 -1.31 0.20 -2.04
N ILE A 330 -2.15 -0.51 -1.28
CA ILE A 330 -2.98 0.05 -0.23
C ILE A 330 -2.34 -0.25 1.14
N ASP A 331 -2.11 -1.52 1.46
CA ASP A 331 -1.61 -1.92 2.79
C ASP A 331 -0.15 -1.52 3.02
N LEU A 332 0.63 -1.41 1.94
CA LEU A 332 2.02 -0.97 1.99
C LEU A 332 2.17 0.52 2.30
N ARG A 333 1.23 1.35 1.85
CA ARG A 333 1.32 2.82 1.87
C ARG A 333 1.71 3.40 3.25
N PRO A 334 1.14 2.96 4.38
CA PRO A 334 1.53 3.48 5.71
C PRO A 334 2.99 3.24 6.10
N THR A 335 3.64 2.25 5.50
CA THR A 335 5.02 1.85 5.82
C THR A 335 6.04 2.19 4.73
N ASN A 336 5.60 2.29 3.47
CA ASN A 336 6.44 2.62 2.33
C ASN A 336 5.61 3.29 1.21
N GLU A 337 5.20 4.53 1.47
CA GLU A 337 4.35 5.31 0.58
C GLU A 337 4.92 5.45 -0.83
N ALA A 338 6.21 5.78 -0.97
CA ALA A 338 6.82 5.99 -2.27
C ALA A 338 6.76 4.75 -3.19
N LEU A 339 6.94 3.55 -2.63
CA LEU A 339 6.81 2.32 -3.40
C LEU A 339 5.35 2.02 -3.75
N ALA A 340 4.44 2.21 -2.79
CA ALA A 340 3.00 2.01 -3.00
C ALA A 340 2.45 2.95 -4.09
N GLU A 341 2.84 4.23 -4.06
CA GLU A 341 2.46 5.23 -5.06
C GLU A 341 3.04 4.93 -6.44
N LYS A 342 4.30 4.49 -6.51
CA LYS A 342 4.91 4.04 -7.77
C LYS A 342 4.12 2.90 -8.40
N LEU A 343 3.76 1.89 -7.60
CA LEU A 343 3.03 0.72 -8.10
C LEU A 343 1.58 1.07 -8.48
N THR A 344 0.92 1.94 -7.71
CA THR A 344 -0.38 2.51 -8.07
C THR A 344 -0.31 3.26 -9.40
N ALA A 345 0.69 4.13 -9.58
CA ALA A 345 0.90 4.87 -10.82
C ALA A 345 1.13 3.94 -12.01
N HIS A 346 1.92 2.87 -11.83
CA HIS A 346 2.17 1.90 -12.89
C HIS A 346 0.90 1.16 -13.32
N LEU A 347 0.06 0.74 -12.36
CA LEU A 347 -1.25 0.13 -12.65
C LEU A 347 -2.18 1.10 -13.39
N MET A 348 -2.21 2.37 -12.97
CA MET A 348 -2.99 3.40 -13.65
C MET A 348 -2.52 3.62 -15.09
N PHE A 349 -1.20 3.63 -15.30
CA PHE A 349 -0.60 3.78 -16.62
C PHE A 349 -0.97 2.62 -17.55
N ASP A 350 -0.83 1.38 -17.08
CA ASP A 350 -1.19 0.21 -17.87
C ASP A 350 -2.68 0.19 -18.18
N ASN A 351 -3.52 0.45 -17.18
CA ASN A 351 -4.95 0.51 -17.40
C ASN A 351 -5.32 1.60 -18.42
N TYR A 352 -4.70 2.78 -18.34
CA TYR A 352 -4.89 3.82 -19.35
C TYR A 352 -4.47 3.36 -20.75
N LYS A 353 -3.31 2.68 -20.88
CA LYS A 353 -2.83 2.11 -22.15
C LYS A 353 -3.78 1.06 -22.70
N HIS A 354 -4.28 0.14 -21.87
CA HIS A 354 -5.24 -0.88 -22.26
C HIS A 354 -6.63 -0.34 -22.55
N MET A 355 -6.92 0.92 -22.21
CA MET A 355 -8.16 1.58 -22.58
C MET A 355 -8.05 2.47 -23.83
N ASN A 356 -6.88 3.04 -24.09
CA ASN A 356 -6.69 4.10 -25.10
C ASN A 356 -5.68 3.75 -26.20
N GLY A 357 -4.90 2.69 -26.03
CA GLY A 357 -3.87 2.24 -26.99
C GLY A 357 -4.35 1.15 -27.94
N ASP A 358 -3.39 0.41 -28.51
CA ASP A 358 -3.64 -0.68 -29.46
C ASP A 358 -4.38 -1.88 -28.85
N GLU A 359 -4.41 -1.97 -27.52
CA GLU A 359 -5.01 -3.06 -26.74
C GLU A 359 -6.35 -2.66 -26.09
N LYS A 360 -7.03 -1.65 -26.64
CA LYS A 360 -8.26 -1.02 -26.08
C LYS A 360 -9.43 -1.93 -25.72
N ASP A 361 -9.44 -3.17 -26.21
CA ASP A 361 -10.49 -4.17 -25.96
C ASP A 361 -10.05 -5.25 -24.95
N ILE A 362 -8.83 -5.15 -24.41
CA ILE A 362 -8.29 -6.09 -23.42
C ILE A 362 -8.50 -5.52 -22.03
N HIS A 363 -9.35 -6.20 -21.27
CA HIS A 363 -9.65 -5.87 -19.89
C HIS A 363 -8.82 -6.73 -18.93
N PRO A 364 -8.57 -6.25 -17.70
CA PRO A 364 -7.91 -7.06 -16.69
C PRO A 364 -8.78 -8.27 -16.28
N ILE A 365 -8.15 -9.27 -15.67
CA ILE A 365 -8.82 -10.46 -15.11
C ILE A 365 -9.92 -10.09 -14.10
N GLU A 366 -10.90 -11.00 -13.93
CA GLU A 366 -12.01 -10.87 -12.97
C GLU A 366 -11.51 -10.50 -11.56
N GLY A 367 -12.13 -9.47 -10.95
CA GLY A 367 -11.85 -9.00 -9.59
C GLY A 367 -10.90 -7.81 -9.52
N VAL A 368 -10.13 -7.52 -10.59
CA VAL A 368 -9.24 -6.34 -10.66
C VAL A 368 -10.04 -5.05 -10.78
N ASP A 369 -11.15 -5.08 -11.51
CA ASP A 369 -12.17 -4.02 -11.57
C ASP A 369 -12.65 -3.62 -10.17
N TYR A 370 -13.03 -4.60 -9.34
CA TYR A 370 -13.40 -4.33 -7.95
C TYR A 370 -12.23 -3.72 -7.16
N PHE A 371 -11.02 -4.27 -7.30
CA PHE A 371 -9.82 -3.71 -6.67
C PHE A 371 -9.51 -2.27 -7.10
N TYR A 372 -9.74 -1.90 -8.36
CA TYR A 372 -9.56 -0.52 -8.81
C TYR A 372 -10.48 0.46 -8.10
N SER A 373 -11.69 0.05 -7.70
CA SER A 373 -12.54 0.88 -6.84
C SER A 373 -11.95 1.07 -5.43
N GLN A 374 -11.29 0.04 -4.89
CA GLN A 374 -10.59 0.12 -3.61
C GLN A 374 -9.38 1.06 -3.70
N LEU A 375 -8.64 1.04 -4.81
CA LEU A 375 -7.58 2.02 -5.09
C LEU A 375 -8.12 3.44 -5.15
N VAL A 376 -9.16 3.69 -5.95
CA VAL A 376 -9.82 5.00 -6.05
C VAL A 376 -10.23 5.51 -4.67
N THR A 377 -10.80 4.63 -3.85
CA THR A 377 -11.25 4.98 -2.51
C THR A 377 -10.08 5.30 -1.57
N SER A 378 -9.02 4.47 -1.59
CA SER A 378 -7.84 4.63 -0.74
C SER A 378 -7.02 5.87 -1.13
N TYR A 379 -7.08 6.28 -2.40
CA TYR A 379 -6.39 7.44 -2.96
C TYR A 379 -7.35 8.60 -3.27
N TRP A 380 -8.51 8.69 -2.58
CA TRP A 380 -9.55 9.66 -2.90
C TRP A 380 -9.07 11.11 -2.96
N LYS A 381 -8.23 11.55 -2.01
CA LYS A 381 -7.64 12.93 -2.01
C LYS A 381 -6.76 13.17 -3.21
N ASP A 382 -5.99 12.17 -3.60
CA ASP A 382 -5.04 12.25 -4.70
C ASP A 382 -5.79 12.29 -6.03
N MET A 383 -6.87 11.52 -6.15
CA MET A 383 -7.81 11.59 -7.25
C MET A 383 -8.52 12.94 -7.32
N GLU A 384 -9.11 13.40 -6.21
CA GLU A 384 -9.78 14.70 -6.15
C GLU A 384 -8.83 15.82 -6.57
N ASN A 385 -7.59 15.82 -6.06
CA ASN A 385 -6.57 16.79 -6.45
C ASN A 385 -6.22 16.65 -7.94
N GLY A 386 -6.00 15.43 -8.43
CA GLY A 386 -5.68 15.13 -9.83
C GLY A 386 -6.77 15.52 -10.83
N ILE A 387 -8.03 15.55 -10.40
CA ILE A 387 -9.17 15.95 -11.24
C ILE A 387 -9.43 17.46 -11.14
N THR A 388 -9.44 17.99 -9.91
CA THR A 388 -9.99 19.32 -9.63
C THR A 388 -8.96 20.44 -9.50
N SER A 389 -7.67 20.11 -9.36
CA SER A 389 -6.60 21.10 -9.26
C SER A 389 -6.56 22.00 -10.51
N PRO A 390 -6.38 23.32 -10.35
CA PRO A 390 -6.22 24.23 -11.48
C PRO A 390 -4.95 23.99 -12.30
N VAL A 391 -4.03 23.17 -11.81
CA VAL A 391 -2.77 22.79 -12.49
C VAL A 391 -2.67 21.29 -12.75
N ALA A 392 -3.77 20.55 -12.64
CA ALA A 392 -3.78 19.10 -12.81
C ALA A 392 -3.34 18.63 -14.21
N ASP A 393 -3.44 19.49 -15.23
CA ASP A 393 -2.90 19.26 -16.57
C ASP A 393 -1.36 19.24 -16.60
N LYS A 394 -0.71 19.73 -15.55
CA LYS A 394 0.76 19.70 -15.37
C LYS A 394 1.24 18.57 -14.47
N PHE A 395 0.32 17.82 -13.85
CA PHE A 395 0.67 16.61 -13.11
C PHE A 395 1.13 15.52 -14.07
N TRP A 396 1.74 14.46 -13.53
CA TRP A 396 2.18 13.34 -14.34
C TRP A 396 0.99 12.77 -15.14
N MET A 397 1.18 12.67 -16.47
CA MET A 397 0.18 12.25 -17.45
C MET A 397 -1.10 13.13 -17.50
N GLY A 398 -1.02 14.39 -17.06
CA GLY A 398 -2.15 15.33 -17.08
C GLY A 398 -2.59 15.80 -18.47
N ASP A 399 -1.70 15.69 -19.46
CA ASP A 399 -1.89 16.13 -20.84
C ASP A 399 -2.09 14.98 -21.83
N ALA A 400 -2.20 13.74 -21.33
CA ALA A 400 -2.24 12.50 -22.14
C ALA A 400 -3.35 12.46 -23.20
N THR A 401 -4.37 13.33 -23.10
CA THR A 401 -5.47 13.47 -24.06
C THR A 401 -5.20 14.50 -25.17
N SER A 402 -4.25 15.43 -24.97
CA SER A 402 -4.04 16.60 -25.83
C SER A 402 -3.10 16.36 -27.02
N GLY A 403 -2.25 15.33 -26.95
CA GLY A 403 -1.32 14.93 -28.01
C GLY A 403 -1.69 13.64 -28.77
N GLY A 404 -2.84 13.04 -28.47
CA GLY A 404 -3.12 11.63 -28.79
C GLY A 404 -2.35 10.69 -27.84
N PHE A 405 -2.60 9.37 -27.92
CA PHE A 405 -1.73 8.37 -27.29
C PHE A 405 -0.37 8.42 -28.01
N ALA A 406 0.46 9.40 -27.64
CA ALA A 406 1.75 9.63 -28.25
C ALA A 406 2.68 8.45 -27.97
N GLU A 407 3.71 8.27 -28.79
CA GLU A 407 4.76 7.25 -28.56
C GLU A 407 5.37 7.36 -27.14
N GLU A 408 5.37 8.55 -26.54
CA GLU A 408 5.77 8.80 -25.15
C GLU A 408 4.83 8.21 -24.10
N ALA A 409 3.52 8.13 -24.36
CA ALA A 409 2.54 7.48 -23.48
C ALA A 409 2.51 5.95 -23.63
N SER A 410 3.30 5.38 -24.54
CA SER A 410 3.31 3.93 -24.83
C SER A 410 4.22 3.12 -23.89
N LYS A 411 5.11 3.78 -23.15
CA LYS A 411 6.10 3.13 -22.28
C LYS A 411 6.17 3.81 -20.92
N TRP A 412 6.27 2.98 -19.88
CA TRP A 412 6.54 3.45 -18.53
C TRP A 412 7.92 4.15 -18.46
N ASP A 413 7.97 5.35 -17.90
CA ASP A 413 9.20 6.08 -17.58
C ASP A 413 9.19 6.47 -16.09
N GLU A 414 9.90 5.68 -15.28
CA GLU A 414 10.03 5.89 -13.84
C GLU A 414 10.65 7.26 -13.52
N LYS A 415 11.58 7.76 -14.35
CA LYS A 415 12.21 9.05 -14.13
C LYS A 415 11.23 10.18 -14.41
N ALA A 416 10.43 10.08 -15.48
CA ALA A 416 9.38 11.05 -15.76
C ALA A 416 8.33 11.07 -14.64
N PHE A 417 7.90 9.89 -14.17
CA PHE A 417 7.01 9.77 -13.02
C PHE A 417 7.58 10.48 -11.78
N LEU A 418 8.79 10.12 -11.35
CA LEU A 418 9.43 10.70 -10.16
C LEU A 418 9.66 12.20 -10.28
N ASN A 419 10.00 12.70 -11.47
CA ASN A 419 10.16 14.14 -11.72
C ASN A 419 8.83 14.90 -11.69
N GLY A 420 7.70 14.21 -11.88
CA GLY A 420 6.36 14.77 -11.81
C GLY A 420 5.76 14.78 -10.39
N GLN A 421 6.43 14.20 -9.39
CA GLN A 421 5.94 14.15 -8.01
C GLN A 421 6.55 15.27 -7.15
N ASP A 422 5.74 15.93 -6.33
CA ASP A 422 6.19 16.80 -5.24
C ASP A 422 6.63 15.98 -4.01
N PRO A 423 7.94 15.94 -3.68
CA PRO A 423 8.43 15.19 -2.52
C PRO A 423 8.00 15.78 -1.16
N SER A 424 7.40 16.97 -1.14
CA SER A 424 6.86 17.62 0.07
C SER A 424 5.37 17.36 0.28
N ARG A 425 4.68 16.82 -0.73
CA ARG A 425 3.29 16.37 -0.63
C ARG A 425 3.27 14.87 -0.34
N ILE A 426 2.42 14.49 0.59
CA ILE A 426 2.02 13.09 0.82
C ILE A 426 0.92 12.79 -0.21
N GLY A 427 1.11 11.78 -1.05
CA GLY A 427 0.12 11.38 -2.06
C GLY A 427 0.58 11.48 -3.51
N LEU A 428 -0.11 10.70 -4.36
CA LEU A 428 0.16 10.57 -5.79
C LEU A 428 -0.26 11.80 -6.61
N GLU A 429 0.64 12.36 -7.41
CA GLU A 429 0.40 13.48 -8.35
C GLU A 429 0.14 12.97 -9.78
N ALA A 430 -0.98 12.29 -9.97
CA ALA A 430 -1.44 11.86 -11.29
C ALA A 430 -2.54 12.77 -11.83
N GLY A 431 -2.50 13.06 -13.13
CA GLY A 431 -3.51 13.86 -13.81
C GLY A 431 -4.84 13.15 -14.01
N ALA A 432 -5.88 13.92 -14.36
CA ALA A 432 -7.24 13.43 -14.54
C ALA A 432 -7.39 12.21 -15.50
N PRO A 433 -6.66 12.10 -16.64
CA PRO A 433 -6.81 10.96 -17.54
C PRO A 433 -6.51 9.60 -16.89
N MET A 434 -5.50 9.55 -16.02
CA MET A 434 -5.11 8.32 -15.31
C MET A 434 -6.19 7.89 -14.32
N TRP A 435 -6.70 8.84 -13.53
CA TRP A 435 -7.80 8.59 -12.59
C TRP A 435 -9.09 8.20 -13.30
N GLN A 436 -9.40 8.84 -14.43
CA GLN A 436 -10.58 8.54 -15.23
C GLN A 436 -10.53 7.11 -15.77
N ALA A 437 -9.40 6.68 -16.33
CA ALA A 437 -9.25 5.30 -16.81
C ALA A 437 -9.47 4.29 -15.68
N LEU A 438 -8.88 4.53 -14.52
CA LEU A 438 -9.06 3.66 -13.34
C LEU A 438 -10.54 3.58 -12.91
N MET A 439 -11.24 4.71 -12.85
CA MET A 439 -12.67 4.74 -12.52
C MET A 439 -13.55 4.04 -13.57
N ASN A 440 -13.24 4.23 -14.87
CA ASN A 440 -13.98 3.60 -15.95
C ASN A 440 -13.92 2.07 -15.85
N GLU A 441 -12.72 1.52 -15.64
CA GLU A 441 -12.53 0.09 -15.50
C GLU A 441 -13.14 -0.43 -14.19
N ALA A 442 -13.00 0.32 -13.09
CA ALA A 442 -13.62 -0.02 -11.81
C ALA A 442 -15.15 -0.12 -11.90
N ALA A 443 -15.79 0.82 -12.61
CA ALA A 443 -17.25 0.87 -12.72
C ALA A 443 -17.87 -0.32 -13.49
N ARG A 444 -17.06 -1.18 -14.12
CA ARG A 444 -17.53 -2.39 -14.81
C ARG A 444 -18.02 -3.47 -13.84
N ASP A 445 -17.45 -3.55 -12.64
CA ASP A 445 -17.98 -4.43 -11.58
C ASP A 445 -19.19 -3.74 -10.92
N PRO A 446 -20.38 -4.39 -10.88
CA PRO A 446 -21.58 -3.80 -10.28
C PRO A 446 -21.40 -3.40 -8.80
N ARG A 447 -20.56 -4.12 -8.05
CA ARG A 447 -20.30 -3.81 -6.65
C ARG A 447 -19.46 -2.55 -6.53
N ALA A 448 -18.37 -2.47 -7.30
CA ALA A 448 -17.50 -1.30 -7.39
C ALA A 448 -18.26 -0.05 -7.83
N ALA A 449 -19.10 -0.17 -8.87
CA ALA A 449 -19.99 0.90 -9.28
C ALA A 449 -20.86 1.35 -8.11
N GLY A 450 -21.44 0.42 -7.34
CA GLY A 450 -22.25 0.77 -6.17
C GLY A 450 -21.48 1.54 -5.08
N GLU A 451 -20.25 1.13 -4.79
CA GLU A 451 -19.37 1.80 -3.83
C GLU A 451 -18.99 3.21 -4.31
N LEU A 452 -18.58 3.35 -5.58
CA LEU A 452 -18.29 4.65 -6.20
C LEU A 452 -19.51 5.57 -6.16
N SER A 453 -20.72 5.08 -6.49
CA SER A 453 -21.95 5.88 -6.39
C SER A 453 -22.14 6.45 -4.99
N ALA A 454 -21.94 5.65 -3.94
CA ALA A 454 -22.07 6.09 -2.57
C ALA A 454 -21.00 7.14 -2.18
N LEU A 455 -19.76 6.96 -2.63
CA LEU A 455 -18.67 7.90 -2.39
C LEU A 455 -18.90 9.26 -3.06
N PHE A 456 -19.26 9.26 -4.35
CA PHE A 456 -19.53 10.49 -5.09
C PHE A 456 -20.78 11.22 -4.58
N ASP A 457 -21.84 10.51 -4.20
CA ASP A 457 -23.00 11.10 -3.53
C ASP A 457 -22.60 11.77 -2.20
N THR A 458 -21.76 11.10 -1.42
CA THR A 458 -21.26 11.63 -0.14
C THR A 458 -20.41 12.88 -0.36
N TYR A 459 -19.50 12.84 -1.33
CA TYR A 459 -18.69 13.99 -1.74
C TYR A 459 -19.55 15.18 -2.14
N ARG A 460 -20.55 14.95 -3.00
CA ARG A 460 -21.51 15.98 -3.44
C ARG A 460 -22.18 16.63 -2.24
N LYS A 461 -22.77 15.83 -1.35
CA LYS A 461 -23.43 16.32 -0.13
C LYS A 461 -22.48 17.09 0.77
N GLN A 462 -21.25 16.62 0.96
CA GLN A 462 -20.26 17.32 1.78
C GLN A 462 -19.94 18.70 1.20
N ILE A 463 -19.73 18.79 -0.11
CA ILE A 463 -19.48 20.06 -0.77
C ILE A 463 -20.70 20.98 -0.66
N ASP A 464 -21.92 20.47 -0.86
CA ASP A 464 -23.13 21.26 -0.74
C ASP A 464 -23.36 21.75 0.70
N ASN A 465 -23.13 20.89 1.70
CA ASN A 465 -23.17 21.26 3.11
C ASN A 465 -22.13 22.33 3.45
N LYS A 466 -20.88 22.18 2.97
CA LYS A 466 -19.85 23.20 3.10
C LYS A 466 -20.27 24.51 2.46
N ARG A 467 -21.00 24.50 1.33
CA ARG A 467 -21.47 25.74 0.69
C ARG A 467 -22.62 26.41 1.46
N VAL A 468 -23.57 25.63 1.96
CA VAL A 468 -24.76 26.14 2.65
C VAL A 468 -24.45 26.63 4.06
N HIS A 469 -23.58 25.93 4.79
CA HIS A 469 -23.31 26.17 6.22
C HIS A 469 -21.99 26.93 6.48
N THR A 470 -21.50 27.66 5.48
CA THR A 470 -20.28 28.47 5.61
C THR A 470 -20.63 29.95 5.54
N ASP A 471 -20.34 30.65 6.63
CA ASP A 471 -20.32 32.11 6.69
C ASP A 471 -19.16 32.61 5.83
N ARG A 472 -19.45 33.63 5.02
CA ARG A 472 -18.49 34.20 4.08
C ARG A 472 -18.69 35.70 3.95
N SER A 473 -17.57 36.41 3.86
CA SER A 473 -17.60 37.85 3.58
C SER A 473 -17.89 38.17 2.11
N ASP A 474 -17.87 37.16 1.23
CA ASP A 474 -18.07 37.27 -0.20
C ASP A 474 -18.72 36.01 -0.76
N ASP A 475 -19.77 36.13 -1.56
CA ASP A 475 -20.49 34.96 -2.10
C ASP A 475 -19.70 34.17 -3.14
N HIS A 476 -18.72 34.80 -3.82
CA HIS A 476 -17.87 34.11 -4.80
C HIS A 476 -16.81 33.22 -4.14
N ALA A 477 -16.57 33.39 -2.83
CA ALA A 477 -15.51 32.69 -2.10
C ALA A 477 -15.56 31.17 -2.28
N ILE A 478 -16.77 30.61 -2.33
CA ILE A 478 -16.99 29.16 -2.35
C ILE A 478 -17.38 28.62 -3.73
N GLU A 479 -17.32 29.44 -4.80
CA GLU A 479 -17.68 29.01 -6.15
C GLU A 479 -16.72 27.96 -6.70
N TYR A 480 -15.45 28.00 -6.29
CA TYR A 480 -14.49 26.95 -6.61
C TYR A 480 -14.96 25.57 -6.09
N LEU A 481 -15.64 25.49 -4.94
CA LEU A 481 -16.20 24.23 -4.46
C LEU A 481 -17.28 23.68 -5.39
N ALA A 482 -18.11 24.55 -5.98
CA ALA A 482 -19.11 24.13 -6.97
C ALA A 482 -18.46 23.58 -8.24
N MET A 483 -17.35 24.19 -8.67
CA MET A 483 -16.56 23.68 -9.81
C MET A 483 -15.93 22.32 -9.48
N LYS A 484 -15.34 22.15 -8.29
CA LYS A 484 -14.81 20.85 -7.83
C LYS A 484 -15.90 19.77 -7.85
N ARG A 485 -17.09 20.10 -7.32
CA ARG A 485 -18.29 19.23 -7.38
C ARG A 485 -18.58 18.83 -8.82
N GLY A 486 -18.68 19.79 -9.73
CA GLY A 486 -19.00 19.55 -11.13
C GLY A 486 -18.00 18.67 -11.86
N LEU A 487 -16.70 18.93 -11.68
CA LEU A 487 -15.62 18.12 -12.28
C LEU A 487 -15.64 16.68 -11.77
N MET A 488 -15.82 16.48 -10.46
CA MET A 488 -15.92 15.14 -9.87
C MET A 488 -17.18 14.40 -10.33
N MET A 489 -18.35 15.06 -10.35
CA MET A 489 -19.60 14.43 -10.83
C MET A 489 -19.53 14.07 -12.31
N LYS A 490 -18.81 14.85 -13.10
CA LYS A 490 -18.55 14.57 -14.50
C LYS A 490 -17.66 13.36 -14.68
N ALA A 491 -16.55 13.30 -13.96
CA ALA A 491 -15.64 12.16 -13.99
C ALA A 491 -16.37 10.86 -13.60
N TYR A 492 -17.21 10.93 -12.57
CA TYR A 492 -18.14 9.86 -12.18
C TYR A 492 -19.13 9.49 -13.30
N GLY A 493 -19.80 10.48 -13.90
CA GLY A 493 -20.73 10.26 -15.01
C GLY A 493 -20.08 9.58 -16.21
N THR A 494 -18.86 9.99 -16.59
CA THR A 494 -18.07 9.37 -17.66
C THR A 494 -17.79 7.90 -17.38
N ALA A 495 -17.41 7.55 -16.14
CA ALA A 495 -17.15 6.16 -15.76
C ALA A 495 -18.40 5.27 -15.88
N PHE A 496 -19.56 5.78 -15.48
CA PHE A 496 -20.82 5.05 -15.58
C PHE A 496 -21.33 4.92 -17.02
N THR A 497 -21.17 5.96 -17.83
CA THR A 497 -21.47 5.87 -19.26
C THR A 497 -20.58 4.84 -19.94
N TYR A 498 -19.29 4.76 -19.58
CA TYR A 498 -18.36 3.74 -20.07
C TYR A 498 -18.82 2.33 -19.66
N ALA A 499 -19.15 2.13 -18.39
CA ALA A 499 -19.51 0.82 -17.85
C ALA A 499 -20.94 0.36 -18.22
N LYS A 500 -21.77 1.22 -18.83
CA LYS A 500 -23.21 0.97 -19.07
C LYS A 500 -23.47 -0.41 -19.67
N GLY A 501 -22.74 -0.80 -20.72
CA GLY A 501 -22.91 -2.09 -21.39
C GLY A 501 -22.49 -3.31 -20.55
N SER A 502 -21.60 -3.14 -19.57
CA SER A 502 -21.13 -4.23 -18.69
C SER A 502 -22.06 -4.48 -17.51
N ILE A 503 -22.88 -3.49 -17.12
CA ILE A 503 -23.73 -3.54 -15.91
C ILE A 503 -25.25 -3.63 -16.21
N GLU A 504 -25.66 -3.58 -17.47
CA GLU A 504 -27.07 -3.50 -17.91
C GLU A 504 -27.94 -4.74 -17.53
N GLY A 505 -27.33 -5.81 -17.02
CA GLY A 505 -28.03 -7.01 -16.51
C GLY A 505 -28.07 -7.17 -14.98
N ASP A 506 -27.28 -6.41 -14.24
CA ASP A 506 -26.97 -6.68 -12.82
C ASP A 506 -27.40 -5.55 -11.87
N ALA A 507 -28.48 -4.86 -12.22
CA ALA A 507 -29.11 -3.78 -11.45
C ALA A 507 -29.30 -4.11 -9.95
N LYS A 508 -29.68 -5.36 -9.66
CA LYS A 508 -29.86 -5.85 -8.29
C LYS A 508 -28.53 -5.92 -7.53
N ALA A 509 -27.49 -6.49 -8.13
CA ALA A 509 -26.18 -6.64 -7.48
C ALA A 509 -25.56 -5.26 -7.18
N TRP A 510 -25.74 -4.31 -8.08
CA TRP A 510 -25.36 -2.91 -7.84
C TRP A 510 -26.11 -2.32 -6.64
N ALA A 511 -27.45 -2.41 -6.61
CA ALA A 511 -28.25 -1.83 -5.54
C ALA A 511 -27.97 -2.50 -4.18
N ASP A 512 -27.79 -3.81 -4.17
CA ASP A 512 -27.40 -4.57 -2.98
C ASP A 512 -26.02 -4.10 -2.47
N SER A 513 -25.04 -3.87 -3.37
CA SER A 513 -23.72 -3.34 -3.01
C SER A 513 -23.76 -1.91 -2.47
N VAL A 514 -24.50 -1.00 -3.13
CA VAL A 514 -24.70 0.38 -2.63
C VAL A 514 -25.22 0.35 -1.20
N ASN A 515 -26.25 -0.46 -0.95
CA ASN A 515 -26.88 -0.56 0.35
C ASN A 515 -25.98 -1.26 1.39
N GLU A 516 -25.23 -2.30 0.99
CA GLU A 516 -24.29 -3.00 1.86
C GLU A 516 -23.10 -2.11 2.24
N PHE A 517 -22.49 -1.41 1.28
CA PHE A 517 -21.43 -0.46 1.54
C PHE A 517 -21.91 0.63 2.50
N ARG A 518 -23.05 1.26 2.19
CA ARG A 518 -23.71 2.23 3.09
C ARG A 518 -23.93 1.65 4.49
N LYS A 519 -24.41 0.41 4.59
CA LYS A 519 -24.63 -0.27 5.87
C LYS A 519 -23.33 -0.49 6.64
N LYS A 520 -22.29 -1.04 6.01
CA LYS A 520 -20.95 -1.25 6.60
C LYS A 520 -20.37 0.07 7.10
N LEU A 521 -20.54 1.14 6.34
CA LEU A 521 -20.12 2.49 6.75
C LEU A 521 -20.86 2.97 8.00
N ILE A 522 -22.18 2.78 8.08
CA ILE A 522 -22.98 3.09 9.28
C ILE A 522 -22.49 2.29 10.48
N GLU A 523 -22.34 0.97 10.33
CA GLU A 523 -21.91 0.07 11.40
C GLU A 523 -20.51 0.45 11.92
N THR A 524 -19.58 0.70 11.01
CA THR A 524 -18.20 1.08 11.31
C THR A 524 -18.13 2.41 12.06
N ALA A 525 -18.90 3.41 11.64
CA ALA A 525 -18.93 4.70 12.33
C ALA A 525 -19.63 4.63 13.69
N PHE A 526 -20.68 3.80 13.80
CA PHE A 526 -21.34 3.53 15.08
C PHE A 526 -20.39 2.84 16.06
N ASP A 527 -19.62 1.86 15.59
CA ASP A 527 -18.61 1.18 16.40
C ASP A 527 -17.46 2.12 16.79
N GLY A 528 -17.03 3.02 15.89
CA GLY A 528 -16.07 4.08 16.20
C GLY A 528 -16.56 5.05 17.27
N ALA A 529 -17.80 5.53 17.15
CA ALA A 529 -18.43 6.43 18.12
C ALA A 529 -18.69 5.73 19.47
N LYS A 530 -19.10 4.47 19.45
CA LYS A 530 -19.36 3.66 20.65
C LYS A 530 -18.06 3.29 21.37
N ALA A 531 -16.99 2.99 20.64
CA ALA A 531 -15.65 2.79 21.20
C ALA A 531 -15.12 4.08 21.86
N ALA A 532 -15.39 5.25 21.27
CA ALA A 532 -15.07 6.55 21.87
C ALA A 532 -15.93 6.86 23.10
N ALA A 533 -17.21 6.49 23.10
CA ALA A 533 -18.16 6.81 24.17
C ALA A 533 -18.13 5.85 25.38
N THR A 534 -17.74 4.58 25.19
CA THR A 534 -17.82 3.55 26.26
C THR A 534 -16.49 3.23 26.92
N GLY A 535 -15.37 3.74 26.43
CA GLY A 535 -14.02 3.45 26.99
C GLY A 535 -13.67 1.95 27.02
N GLY A 536 -14.44 1.09 26.36
CA GLY A 536 -14.39 -0.37 26.47
C GLY A 536 -13.82 -1.03 25.22
N THR A 537 -12.92 -1.99 25.42
CA THR A 537 -11.90 -2.47 24.48
C THR A 537 -12.16 -3.83 23.83
N THR A 538 -13.39 -4.37 23.82
CA THR A 538 -13.55 -5.83 23.59
C THR A 538 -14.46 -6.29 22.46
N ALA A 539 -14.84 -5.48 21.47
CA ALA A 539 -15.55 -6.02 20.29
C ALA A 539 -15.50 -5.10 19.05
N VAL A 540 -14.33 -4.94 18.44
CA VAL A 540 -14.23 -4.55 17.02
C VAL A 540 -13.38 -5.64 16.36
N THR A 541 -14.04 -6.73 15.99
CA THR A 541 -13.45 -7.88 15.29
C THR A 541 -13.09 -7.48 13.86
N ASP A 542 -11.79 -7.56 13.55
CA ASP A 542 -11.01 -7.66 12.30
C ASP A 542 -11.58 -7.17 10.95
N MET A 543 -12.88 -7.25 10.66
CA MET A 543 -13.47 -6.75 9.42
C MET A 543 -13.58 -5.21 9.33
N GLY A 544 -13.65 -4.50 10.46
CA GLY A 544 -13.86 -3.04 10.48
C GLY A 544 -12.59 -2.19 10.44
N LYS A 545 -11.45 -2.71 10.92
CA LYS A 545 -10.20 -1.93 11.01
C LYS A 545 -9.45 -1.86 9.69
N GLU A 546 -9.31 -2.97 8.97
CA GLU A 546 -8.63 -2.99 7.66
C GLU A 546 -9.36 -2.11 6.64
N GLN A 547 -10.69 -2.15 6.61
CA GLN A 547 -11.47 -1.24 5.77
C GLN A 547 -11.33 0.21 6.23
N LEU A 548 -11.34 0.52 7.54
CA LEU A 548 -11.12 1.89 8.03
C LEU A 548 -9.73 2.45 7.74
N THR A 549 -8.68 1.64 7.84
CA THR A 549 -7.32 2.06 7.50
C THR A 549 -7.12 2.19 6.00
N GLY A 550 -7.75 1.31 5.20
CA GLY A 550 -7.72 1.36 3.74
C GLY A 550 -8.49 2.56 3.16
N LEU A 551 -9.58 2.98 3.81
CA LEU A 551 -10.37 4.15 3.41
C LEU A 551 -9.58 5.49 3.53
N GLY A 552 -8.45 5.51 4.24
CA GLY A 552 -7.65 6.71 4.49
C GLY A 552 -8.39 7.79 5.30
N ASP A 553 -7.65 8.76 5.83
CA ASP A 553 -8.22 9.85 6.66
C ASP A 553 -9.29 10.68 5.92
N SER A 554 -9.27 10.66 4.57
CA SER A 554 -10.21 11.39 3.72
C SER A 554 -11.59 10.76 3.65
N ALA A 555 -11.66 9.46 3.34
CA ALA A 555 -12.96 8.83 3.24
C ALA A 555 -13.58 8.81 4.64
N GLN A 556 -12.81 8.60 5.71
CA GLN A 556 -13.31 8.79 7.08
C GLN A 556 -13.98 10.15 7.32
N GLY A 557 -13.42 11.25 6.83
CA GLY A 557 -14.02 12.58 6.94
C GLY A 557 -15.26 12.81 6.07
N LEU A 558 -15.33 12.17 4.90
CA LEU A 558 -16.55 12.10 4.07
C LEU A 558 -17.66 11.30 4.80
N LEU A 559 -17.27 10.25 5.50
CA LEU A 559 -18.17 9.30 6.17
C LEU A 559 -18.83 9.87 7.42
N THR A 560 -18.15 10.72 8.19
CA THR A 560 -18.73 11.33 9.40
C THR A 560 -19.91 12.26 9.09
N ASP A 561 -19.89 12.97 7.97
CA ASP A 561 -20.95 13.93 7.58
C ASP A 561 -22.18 13.24 6.97
N TRP A 562 -22.01 12.08 6.35
CA TRP A 562 -23.08 11.33 5.68
C TRP A 562 -24.05 10.63 6.63
N LEU A 563 -23.60 10.26 7.84
CA LEU A 563 -24.39 9.54 8.85
C LEU A 563 -25.66 10.29 9.31
N ALA A 564 -25.77 11.58 8.99
CA ALA A 564 -26.92 12.40 9.35
C ALA A 564 -28.19 12.13 8.50
N GLU A 565 -28.09 11.47 7.34
CA GLU A 565 -29.22 11.32 6.41
C GLU A 565 -29.36 9.89 5.86
N GLN A 566 -30.38 9.15 6.28
CA GLN A 566 -30.65 7.79 5.80
C GLN A 566 -31.56 7.77 4.56
N VAL A 567 -31.05 7.26 3.43
CA VAL A 567 -31.86 6.83 2.27
C VAL A 567 -31.27 5.55 1.67
N SER A 568 -32.08 4.49 1.58
CA SER A 568 -31.78 3.26 0.81
C SER A 568 -32.05 3.48 -0.67
N VAL A 569 -31.21 2.94 -1.56
CA VAL A 569 -31.39 3.01 -3.02
C VAL A 569 -32.11 1.76 -3.50
N LYS A 570 -33.03 1.89 -4.47
CA LYS A 570 -33.77 0.75 -5.02
C LYS A 570 -33.12 0.21 -6.31
N PRO A 571 -33.31 -1.07 -6.67
CA PRO A 571 -32.81 -1.64 -7.92
C PRO A 571 -33.28 -0.91 -9.19
N GLU A 572 -34.44 -0.25 -9.17
CA GLU A 572 -34.93 0.52 -10.31
C GLU A 572 -34.15 1.83 -10.53
N GLU A 573 -33.37 2.25 -9.53
CA GLU A 573 -32.42 3.37 -9.60
C GLU A 573 -31.03 2.90 -10.08
N ALA A 574 -30.92 1.64 -10.54
CA ALA A 574 -29.70 1.05 -11.07
C ALA A 574 -29.11 1.82 -12.25
N PRO A 575 -27.82 1.60 -12.54
CA PRO A 575 -27.04 2.43 -13.44
C PRO A 575 -27.53 2.52 -14.88
N GLY A 576 -28.46 1.70 -15.37
CA GLY A 576 -29.14 2.01 -16.64
C GLY A 576 -29.89 3.34 -16.59
N GLY A 577 -30.65 3.57 -15.50
CA GLY A 577 -31.37 4.83 -15.25
C GLY A 577 -30.47 5.96 -14.74
N LEU A 578 -29.43 5.66 -13.94
CA LEU A 578 -28.44 6.69 -13.56
C LEU A 578 -27.57 7.09 -14.74
N ALA A 579 -27.07 6.16 -15.56
CA ALA A 579 -26.29 6.50 -16.75
C ALA A 579 -27.10 7.38 -17.69
N ASP A 580 -28.42 7.17 -17.81
CA ASP A 580 -29.30 8.08 -18.56
C ASP A 580 -29.50 9.44 -17.84
N LYS A 581 -29.60 9.47 -16.50
CA LYS A 581 -29.61 10.71 -15.70
C LYS A 581 -28.30 11.50 -15.84
N TYR A 582 -27.16 10.81 -15.88
CA TYR A 582 -25.81 11.35 -16.01
C TYR A 582 -25.34 11.44 -17.47
N LYS A 583 -26.14 11.01 -18.45
CA LYS A 583 -25.76 11.04 -19.86
C LYS A 583 -25.52 12.46 -20.34
N SER A 584 -26.42 13.38 -19.95
CA SER A 584 -26.29 14.82 -20.19
C SER A 584 -25.02 15.41 -19.57
N LEU A 585 -24.46 14.77 -18.52
CA LEU A 585 -23.22 15.16 -17.87
C LEU A 585 -21.98 14.61 -18.59
N SER A 586 -22.07 13.39 -19.09
CA SER A 586 -20.99 12.75 -19.86
C SER A 586 -20.84 13.29 -21.28
N GLU A 587 -21.91 13.84 -21.87
CA GLU A 587 -21.90 14.45 -23.22
C GLU A 587 -21.20 15.81 -23.29
N ALA A 588 -20.97 16.46 -22.14
CA ALA A 588 -20.08 17.61 -22.09
C ALA A 588 -18.63 17.09 -22.08
N GLU A 589 -17.78 17.43 -23.04
CA GLU A 589 -16.34 17.10 -22.94
C GLU A 589 -15.73 17.79 -21.72
N LEU A 590 -14.83 17.10 -20.98
CA LEU A 590 -14.07 17.67 -19.85
C LEU A 590 -13.16 18.76 -20.42
N ASP A 591 -13.74 19.94 -20.64
CA ASP A 591 -13.04 21.07 -21.23
C ASP A 591 -12.02 21.56 -20.21
N THR A 592 -10.80 21.06 -20.32
CA THR A 592 -9.70 21.45 -19.44
C THR A 592 -9.17 22.85 -19.76
N SER A 593 -9.68 23.52 -20.81
CA SER A 593 -9.29 24.88 -21.17
C SER A 593 -9.67 25.92 -20.10
N TRP A 594 -10.60 25.57 -19.19
CA TRP A 594 -10.90 26.40 -18.03
C TRP A 594 -9.65 26.67 -17.19
N ARG A 595 -8.70 25.71 -17.12
CA ARG A 595 -7.47 25.84 -16.32
C ARG A 595 -6.61 26.98 -16.82
N ASP A 596 -6.36 27.06 -18.13
CA ASP A 596 -5.58 28.14 -18.73
C ASP A 596 -6.26 29.51 -18.55
N ALA A 597 -7.58 29.57 -18.70
CA ALA A 597 -8.34 30.79 -18.46
C ALA A 597 -8.28 31.24 -17.00
N TYR A 598 -8.47 30.30 -16.06
CA TYR A 598 -8.42 30.52 -14.62
C TYR A 598 -7.02 30.99 -14.19
N GLN A 599 -5.97 30.26 -14.58
CA GLN A 599 -4.58 30.60 -14.30
C GLN A 599 -4.23 31.98 -14.85
N ARG A 600 -4.64 32.30 -16.09
CA ARG A 600 -4.39 33.62 -16.69
C ARG A 600 -5.03 34.74 -15.87
N LEU A 601 -6.30 34.59 -15.48
CA LEU A 601 -7.00 35.59 -14.68
C LEU A 601 -6.39 35.74 -13.28
N ALA A 602 -5.96 34.63 -12.66
CA ALA A 602 -5.24 34.68 -11.40
C ALA A 602 -3.89 35.39 -11.54
N ASN A 603 -3.09 35.03 -12.54
CA ASN A 603 -1.76 35.58 -12.79
C ASN A 603 -1.78 37.08 -13.09
N ASN A 604 -2.85 37.58 -13.72
CA ASN A 604 -3.04 39.01 -13.95
C ASN A 604 -3.06 39.83 -12.66
N GLN A 605 -3.39 39.22 -11.52
CA GLN A 605 -3.32 39.88 -10.21
C GLN A 605 -1.89 40.22 -9.78
N LEU A 606 -0.89 39.54 -10.36
CA LEU A 606 0.54 39.70 -10.04
C LEU A 606 1.33 40.31 -11.20
N ALA A 607 0.75 40.41 -12.40
CA ALA A 607 1.42 40.91 -13.59
C ALA A 607 1.75 42.41 -13.53
N GLY A 608 1.00 43.18 -12.73
CA GLY A 608 0.98 44.65 -12.78
C GLY A 608 0.24 45.14 -14.02
N ASP A 609 -0.35 46.35 -13.95
CA ASP A 609 -0.97 46.98 -15.12
C ASP A 609 -0.01 48.03 -15.68
N SER A 610 0.52 47.73 -16.87
CA SER A 610 1.47 48.56 -17.59
C SER A 610 0.91 49.94 -17.96
N GLY A 611 -0.42 50.12 -17.94
CA GLY A 611 -1.11 51.38 -18.18
C GLY A 611 -1.41 52.22 -16.93
N SER A 612 -1.48 51.64 -15.73
CA SER A 612 -1.84 52.35 -14.49
C SER A 612 -0.68 52.66 -13.57
N GLY A 613 0.54 52.22 -13.92
CA GLY A 613 1.75 52.45 -13.10
C GLY A 613 1.85 51.54 -11.87
N VAL A 614 0.96 50.55 -11.74
CA VAL A 614 1.03 49.51 -10.71
C VAL A 614 2.18 48.57 -11.06
N LYS A 615 3.15 48.45 -10.13
CA LYS A 615 4.30 47.55 -10.32
C LYS A 615 3.83 46.09 -10.24
N PRO A 616 4.47 45.17 -10.98
CA PRO A 616 4.24 43.74 -10.80
C PRO A 616 4.46 43.29 -9.34
N GLY A 617 3.69 42.29 -8.90
CA GLY A 617 3.65 41.80 -7.53
C GLY A 617 2.26 41.85 -6.88
N PHE A 618 2.16 41.31 -5.66
CA PHE A 618 0.90 41.26 -4.91
C PHE A 618 0.49 42.65 -4.41
N ASP A 619 -0.76 43.03 -4.69
CA ASP A 619 -1.40 44.24 -4.19
C ASP A 619 -2.67 43.89 -3.40
N PRO A 620 -2.70 44.09 -2.07
CA PRO A 620 -3.86 43.78 -1.24
C PRO A 620 -5.08 44.68 -1.53
N THR A 621 -4.91 45.75 -2.31
CA THR A 621 -6.04 46.60 -2.75
C THR A 621 -6.79 45.99 -3.94
N LEU A 622 -6.11 45.15 -4.74
CA LEU A 622 -6.69 44.43 -5.88
C LEU A 622 -7.34 43.11 -5.46
N THR A 623 -6.68 42.35 -4.57
CA THR A 623 -7.18 41.07 -4.06
C THR A 623 -7.64 41.26 -2.62
N LYS A 624 -8.94 41.55 -2.46
CA LYS A 624 -9.53 41.83 -1.14
C LYS A 624 -9.58 40.56 -0.30
N PRO A 625 -9.21 40.62 1.00
CA PRO A 625 -9.33 39.47 1.88
C PRO A 625 -10.76 38.95 1.99
N VAL A 626 -10.88 37.63 2.08
CA VAL A 626 -12.14 36.92 2.22
C VAL A 626 -12.08 36.08 3.49
N THR A 627 -13.08 36.21 4.36
CA THR A 627 -13.21 35.37 5.55
C THR A 627 -14.22 34.27 5.28
N VAL A 628 -13.84 33.03 5.54
CA VAL A 628 -14.65 31.83 5.31
C VAL A 628 -14.59 30.95 6.56
N GLY A 629 -15.75 30.53 7.08
CA GLY A 629 -15.80 29.66 8.25
C GLY A 629 -17.16 28.99 8.46
N PRO A 630 -17.24 27.96 9.31
CA PRO A 630 -18.51 27.34 9.66
C PRO A 630 -19.48 28.36 10.26
N HIS A 631 -20.77 28.21 9.96
CA HIS A 631 -21.80 29.12 10.45
C HIS A 631 -21.75 29.31 11.97
N GLY A 632 -21.69 30.57 12.42
CA GLY A 632 -21.65 30.92 13.84
C GLY A 632 -20.33 30.59 14.56
N LYS A 633 -19.24 30.33 13.83
CA LYS A 633 -17.88 30.16 14.38
C LYS A 633 -16.91 31.17 13.75
N ASP A 634 -15.77 31.38 14.40
CA ASP A 634 -14.70 32.21 13.84
C ASP A 634 -14.23 31.64 12.49
N GLY A 635 -14.23 32.49 11.47
CA GLY A 635 -13.76 32.14 10.14
C GLY A 635 -12.26 32.33 9.97
N THR A 636 -11.70 31.67 8.95
CA THR A 636 -10.33 31.88 8.51
C THR A 636 -10.30 32.98 7.44
N THR A 637 -9.43 33.96 7.59
CA THR A 637 -9.24 35.02 6.61
C THR A 637 -8.16 34.62 5.60
N TYR A 638 -8.57 34.60 4.33
CA TYR A 638 -7.74 34.36 3.16
C TYR A 638 -7.42 35.70 2.53
N THR A 639 -6.17 35.91 2.15
CA THR A 639 -5.70 37.23 1.67
C THR A 639 -5.28 37.20 0.21
N GLY A 640 -5.07 36.01 -0.36
CA GLY A 640 -4.47 35.85 -1.68
C GLY A 640 -3.00 36.26 -1.77
N ASP A 641 -2.31 36.55 -0.66
CA ASP A 641 -0.88 36.84 -0.68
C ASP A 641 -0.09 35.55 -1.00
N PRO A 642 0.65 35.49 -2.13
CA PRO A 642 1.47 34.33 -2.49
C PRO A 642 2.46 33.89 -1.40
N LYS A 643 2.91 34.81 -0.54
CA LYS A 643 3.87 34.51 0.53
C LYS A 643 3.34 33.52 1.56
N ASN A 644 2.03 33.41 1.70
CA ASN A 644 1.42 32.41 2.60
C ASN A 644 1.63 30.97 2.11
N TYR A 645 1.95 30.80 0.82
CA TYR A 645 2.12 29.51 0.15
C TYR A 645 3.59 29.18 -0.15
N ILE A 646 4.46 30.20 -0.19
CA ILE A 646 5.90 30.05 -0.41
C ILE A 646 6.60 29.85 0.94
N LYS A 647 6.73 28.59 1.36
CA LYS A 647 7.34 28.22 2.66
C LYS A 647 8.87 28.22 2.62
N SER A 648 9.46 28.08 1.45
CA SER A 648 10.90 28.07 1.21
C SER A 648 11.24 28.54 -0.20
N PRO A 649 12.51 28.83 -0.52
CA PRO A 649 12.92 29.19 -1.89
C PRO A 649 12.55 28.15 -2.95
N ALA A 650 12.45 26.87 -2.58
CA ALA A 650 12.05 25.78 -3.48
C ALA A 650 10.55 25.78 -3.82
N ASP A 651 9.72 26.48 -3.04
CA ASP A 651 8.27 26.62 -3.28
C ASP A 651 7.96 27.92 -4.03
N ASN A 652 8.96 28.75 -4.27
CA ASN A 652 8.76 30.07 -4.86
C ASN A 652 8.39 29.95 -6.34
N PHE A 653 7.10 30.15 -6.62
CA PHE A 653 6.53 30.15 -7.97
C PHE A 653 6.56 31.54 -8.64
N LEU A 654 7.23 32.53 -8.03
CA LEU A 654 7.35 33.89 -8.55
C LEU A 654 8.76 34.16 -9.10
N THR A 655 8.82 34.97 -10.16
CA THR A 655 10.04 35.58 -10.68
C THR A 655 10.56 36.66 -9.71
N SER A 656 11.78 37.15 -9.94
CA SER A 656 12.34 38.28 -9.18
C SER A 656 11.54 39.58 -9.34
N ALA A 657 10.72 39.70 -10.38
CA ALA A 657 9.81 40.82 -10.59
C ALA A 657 8.48 40.66 -9.83
N GLY A 658 8.23 39.53 -9.15
CA GLY A 658 6.97 39.27 -8.45
C GLY A 658 5.85 38.72 -9.34
N GLN A 659 6.14 38.42 -10.61
CA GLN A 659 5.20 37.77 -11.54
C GLN A 659 5.27 36.25 -11.40
N VAL A 660 4.16 35.56 -11.67
CA VAL A 660 4.12 34.08 -11.71
C VAL A 660 5.04 33.56 -12.82
N MET A 661 5.84 32.53 -12.52
CA MET A 661 6.64 31.86 -13.54
C MET A 661 5.75 31.12 -14.54
N ASP A 662 6.29 30.74 -15.70
CA ASP A 662 5.61 29.82 -16.62
C ASP A 662 5.34 28.48 -15.90
N PRO A 663 4.07 28.05 -15.73
CA PRO A 663 3.74 26.81 -15.05
C PRO A 663 4.42 25.57 -15.66
N ASN A 664 4.69 25.58 -16.97
CA ASN A 664 5.39 24.47 -17.64
C ASN A 664 6.88 24.39 -17.28
N LYS A 665 7.42 25.40 -16.61
CA LYS A 665 8.82 25.47 -16.15
C LYS A 665 8.94 25.39 -14.63
N MET A 666 7.82 25.28 -13.93
CA MET A 666 7.80 25.09 -12.49
C MET A 666 8.22 23.67 -12.14
N SER A 667 9.02 23.53 -11.07
CA SER A 667 9.20 22.24 -10.42
C SER A 667 7.92 21.78 -9.72
N PRO A 668 7.76 20.49 -9.38
CA PRO A 668 6.56 20.00 -8.67
C PRO A 668 6.24 20.76 -7.39
N ARG A 669 7.25 21.11 -6.57
CA ARG A 669 7.08 21.94 -5.37
C ARG A 669 6.50 23.33 -5.66
N GLN A 670 6.98 23.96 -6.73
CA GLN A 670 6.48 25.26 -7.17
C GLN A 670 5.05 25.14 -7.71
N LEU A 671 4.74 24.08 -8.46
CA LEU A 671 3.39 23.78 -8.95
C LEU A 671 2.41 23.53 -7.80
N ASN A 672 2.80 22.79 -6.77
CA ASN A 672 1.95 22.55 -5.60
C ASN A 672 1.68 23.85 -4.83
N ALA A 673 2.70 24.65 -4.55
CA ALA A 673 2.53 25.95 -3.89
C ALA A 673 1.66 26.91 -4.72
N TYR A 674 1.87 26.95 -6.04
CA TYR A 674 1.06 27.71 -6.98
C TYR A 674 -0.40 27.21 -7.01
N SER A 675 -0.63 25.89 -7.02
CA SER A 675 -1.97 25.29 -6.94
C SER A 675 -2.70 25.70 -5.66
N GLN A 676 -2.01 25.66 -4.51
CA GLN A 676 -2.59 26.07 -3.24
C GLN A 676 -2.98 27.55 -3.23
N TRP A 677 -2.15 28.41 -3.84
CA TRP A 677 -2.47 29.83 -4.02
C TRP A 677 -3.68 30.04 -4.93
N LEU A 678 -3.78 29.32 -6.05
CA LEU A 678 -4.93 29.37 -6.95
C LEU A 678 -6.25 28.94 -6.29
N GLN A 679 -6.17 28.17 -5.21
CA GLN A 679 -7.31 27.71 -4.41
C GLN A 679 -7.62 28.62 -3.20
N ASP A 680 -6.84 29.69 -2.96
CA ASP A 680 -7.13 30.70 -1.95
C ASP A 680 -8.48 31.38 -2.25
N TYR A 681 -9.37 31.48 -1.26
CA TYR A 681 -10.71 32.03 -1.47
C TYR A 681 -10.74 33.50 -1.91
N ALA A 682 -9.76 34.32 -1.52
CA ALA A 682 -9.63 35.68 -2.04
C ALA A 682 -9.18 35.69 -3.51
N VAL A 683 -8.29 34.76 -3.91
CA VAL A 683 -7.89 34.59 -5.33
C VAL A 683 -9.08 34.11 -6.15
N VAL A 684 -9.81 33.09 -5.68
CA VAL A 684 -11.04 32.57 -6.30
C VAL A 684 -12.05 33.71 -6.51
N THR A 685 -12.37 34.46 -5.46
CA THR A 685 -13.29 35.62 -5.54
C THR A 685 -12.84 36.63 -6.58
N LYS A 686 -11.53 36.93 -6.64
CA LYS A 686 -10.99 37.89 -7.61
C LYS A 686 -11.12 37.37 -9.04
N VAL A 687 -10.76 36.12 -9.29
CA VAL A 687 -10.88 35.48 -10.62
C VAL A 687 -12.33 35.50 -11.11
N GLN A 688 -13.30 35.20 -10.24
CA GLN A 688 -14.72 35.22 -10.61
C GLN A 688 -15.20 36.65 -10.96
N ARG A 689 -14.80 37.65 -10.15
CA ARG A 689 -15.11 39.06 -10.42
C ARG A 689 -14.51 39.58 -11.72
N ASP A 690 -13.38 39.02 -12.13
CA ASP A 690 -12.72 39.35 -13.40
C ASP A 690 -13.35 38.63 -14.61
N GLY A 691 -14.48 37.97 -14.41
CA GLY A 691 -15.31 37.42 -15.49
C GLY A 691 -15.10 35.93 -15.74
N PHE A 692 -14.33 35.22 -14.91
CA PHE A 692 -14.46 33.77 -14.87
C PHE A 692 -15.85 33.45 -14.32
N GLN A 693 -16.69 32.72 -15.05
CA GLN A 693 -17.99 32.30 -14.56
C GLN A 693 -17.98 30.77 -14.47
N ALA A 694 -17.51 30.24 -13.34
CA ALA A 694 -17.57 28.79 -13.07
C ALA A 694 -19.01 28.25 -13.17
N SER A 695 -19.98 29.14 -12.97
CA SER A 695 -21.40 28.89 -13.08
C SER A 695 -21.86 28.41 -14.45
N GLN A 696 -21.40 29.02 -15.54
CA GLN A 696 -21.91 28.67 -16.87
C GLN A 696 -21.34 27.35 -17.41
N GLU A 697 -20.10 27.01 -17.04
CA GLU A 697 -19.43 25.80 -17.51
C GLU A 697 -19.87 24.54 -16.75
N PHE A 698 -20.28 24.67 -15.47
CA PHE A 698 -20.54 23.52 -14.59
C PHE A 698 -21.86 23.54 -13.79
N GLN A 699 -22.73 24.58 -13.87
CA GLN A 699 -24.02 24.59 -13.14
C GLN A 699 -25.20 23.93 -13.86
N ASN A 700 -25.10 23.64 -15.17
CA ASN A 700 -26.16 22.91 -15.87
C ASN A 700 -26.20 21.42 -15.52
N ILE A 701 -25.52 21.03 -14.43
CA ILE A 701 -25.52 19.68 -13.90
C ILE A 701 -26.79 19.53 -13.06
N PRO A 702 -27.78 18.71 -13.49
CA PRO A 702 -29.05 18.57 -12.77
C PRO A 702 -28.83 18.09 -11.33
N ASP A 703 -29.65 18.60 -10.40
CA ASP A 703 -29.64 18.18 -8.98
C ASP A 703 -30.01 16.68 -8.75
#